data_AF-A0A348MWX0-F1
#
_entry.id   AF-A0A348MWX0-F1
#
_cell.length_a   1.000
_cell.length_b   1.000
_cell.length_c   1.000
_cell.angle_alpha   90.00
_cell.angle_beta   90.00
_cell.angle_gamma   90.00
#
_symmetry.space_group_name_H-M   'P 1'
#
loop_
_entity.id
_entity.type
_entity.pdbx_description
1 polymer ?
#
loop_
_entity_poly.entity_id
_entity_poly.type
_entity_poly.pdbx_seq_one_letter_code
_entity_poly.pdbx_strand_id
1 'polypeptide(L)'
;MTVKQIALPDVSVLASAGATVFFMEAVTFTDDAKHLLVKATFIEDGTGGAQRYGYYLYDIANEIYVLNINAELLSGSRLTTSNIEALSFSGNIDDYTVIAQVRSADSQTSKLVRLENGEITSADILLDALNDDFSVNVETFALAEDSRHLAIQTTDPNLASVLNPDTNDASDIYLLDMLTQAILRISEVGGAEVIADTDLQDIAIVDGSLHIAFTTDEAYVSPTRIDQNTTDITGPLGTRTDAYVWVAGLDTSGSLLDNGQFTLISQLPNKTASGFVEPDSGISLSDNGVFFSSASEFLDSNDNNNAIDSFSFIDGSNTSLAYNGERFDADSKLVGASASGRYVTLLSSASQVSGSTGAQQLVFIDVQTGASRIVSQNAAGSVGDVDTISGVIANSGAFVAFSSLASNLTNDVPNTFQGSLFIREYTDINSAPEGRLELASLPIMGQDLALDFTHITDADGLANEFDVTWTVNGNAVASNTNVLSGEILNLDSIISAEVSYTDNAGNNEILLVDDFTLFDRPSRDDGSVDFSAKYIVFASAGENIFDFDLGLSSINYDGQATVFSGSSDVEIIKISSGQILDITNLKGSQDKVFLPGELSDYLTHSSISSATNEMTLISTAGFSYTEVKFIATPTASDVLVFSDGQVKASDFKAFLLNDKAAISDLVLDNSVTNDDIPSSTNDAKIKAIALDPTGETFTSFTPATSLQVSGSVGVDKVYVREGTTVDATNLKSSVDEIYLQGTWSDYTKHIDNSGNLLLSRTLLINGTNYDELVTVASGSTISTNDLLVFADGAIRTQDAVAAVKADDASVFSALTGFNGLIVTPKLENVIDTDFIFPSAAGKYVDEALIQAVIGLAETDITANEQALVVPVENTELLTNPHQESISMSTLESNGYDNDFEIMF
;
A
#
# COMPACT_ATOMS: atom_id res chain seq x y z
N MET A 1 2.14 13.11 16.72
CA MET A 1 1.00 14.03 16.47
C MET A 1 1.51 15.33 15.90
N THR A 2 1.25 15.59 14.63
CA THR A 2 1.54 16.88 14.00
C THR A 2 0.22 17.53 13.57
N VAL A 3 0.07 18.82 13.84
CA VAL A 3 -1.01 19.64 13.26
C VAL A 3 -0.40 20.47 12.15
N LYS A 4 -1.04 20.48 10.98
CA LYS A 4 -0.60 21.20 9.79
C LYS A 4 -1.71 22.10 9.29
N GLN A 5 -1.36 23.26 8.76
CA GLN A 5 -2.30 24.15 8.05
C GLN A 5 -2.32 23.73 6.58
N ILE A 6 -3.51 23.48 6.03
CA ILE A 6 -3.67 23.15 4.61
C ILE A 6 -3.54 24.43 3.77
N ALA A 7 -2.73 24.35 2.70
CA ALA A 7 -2.50 25.48 1.79
C ALA A 7 -3.78 25.89 1.05
N LEU A 8 -3.86 27.12 0.53
CA LEU A 8 -5.01 27.55 -0.27
C LEU A 8 -5.02 26.80 -1.62
N PRO A 9 -6.16 26.32 -2.12
CA PRO A 9 -6.28 25.82 -3.48
C PRO A 9 -6.26 26.97 -4.50
N ASP A 10 -5.94 26.66 -5.75
CA ASP A 10 -6.06 27.63 -6.84
C ASP A 10 -7.54 27.82 -7.25
N VAL A 11 -8.14 28.92 -6.78
CA VAL A 11 -9.51 29.33 -7.14
C VAL A 11 -9.58 30.21 -8.38
N SER A 12 -8.44 30.56 -8.99
CA SER A 12 -8.40 31.51 -10.12
C SER A 12 -9.13 30.96 -11.35
N VAL A 13 -9.08 29.65 -11.57
CA VAL A 13 -9.82 28.96 -12.66
C VAL A 13 -11.33 29.03 -12.47
N LEU A 14 -11.78 29.20 -11.23
CA LEU A 14 -13.18 29.34 -10.91
C LEU A 14 -13.61 30.81 -11.05
N ALA A 15 -12.73 31.80 -10.89
CA ALA A 15 -13.13 33.21 -10.89
C ALA A 15 -13.07 33.89 -12.26
N SER A 16 -13.95 34.86 -12.49
CA SER A 16 -13.89 35.74 -13.68
C SER A 16 -12.93 36.94 -13.52
N ALA A 17 -12.48 37.18 -12.29
CA ALA A 17 -11.57 38.23 -11.86
C ALA A 17 -10.61 37.70 -10.77
N GLY A 18 -9.85 38.59 -10.11
CA GLY A 18 -9.15 38.22 -8.89
C GLY A 18 -10.12 37.65 -7.85
N ALA A 19 -9.66 36.71 -7.03
CA ALA A 19 -10.48 36.07 -6.02
C ALA A 19 -9.74 35.98 -4.68
N THR A 20 -10.48 36.19 -3.61
CA THR A 20 -9.98 36.10 -2.24
C THR A 20 -10.71 34.97 -1.51
N VAL A 21 -9.96 33.91 -1.17
CA VAL A 21 -10.44 32.84 -0.27
C VAL A 21 -10.47 33.39 1.14
N PHE A 22 -11.59 33.20 1.84
CA PHE A 22 -11.75 33.73 3.20
C PHE A 22 -12.16 32.67 4.23
N PHE A 23 -12.60 31.50 3.78
CA PHE A 23 -12.93 30.36 4.64
C PHE A 23 -12.58 29.07 3.91
N MET A 24 -11.96 28.14 4.62
CA MET A 24 -11.74 26.78 4.17
C MET A 24 -12.35 25.81 5.18
N GLU A 25 -12.97 24.76 4.69
CA GLU A 25 -13.52 23.67 5.50
C GLU A 25 -13.29 22.31 4.88
N ALA A 26 -13.21 21.29 5.73
CA ALA A 26 -13.27 19.90 5.32
C ALA A 26 -14.74 19.50 5.11
N VAL A 27 -15.02 18.78 4.02
CA VAL A 27 -16.34 18.20 3.76
C VAL A 27 -16.39 16.75 4.27
N THR A 28 -15.46 15.92 3.78
CA THR A 28 -15.27 14.53 4.21
C THR A 28 -13.85 14.06 3.86
N PHE A 29 -13.40 12.94 4.42
CA PHE A 29 -12.26 12.18 3.91
C PHE A 29 -12.73 11.17 2.84
N THR A 30 -11.83 10.75 1.95
CA THR A 30 -12.06 9.54 1.15
C THR A 30 -12.10 8.30 2.05
N ASP A 31 -12.70 7.22 1.57
CA ASP A 31 -12.91 6.00 2.36
C ASP A 31 -11.58 5.37 2.83
N ASP A 32 -10.52 5.52 2.04
CA ASP A 32 -9.16 5.09 2.33
C ASP A 32 -8.36 6.07 3.21
N ALA A 33 -8.96 7.20 3.60
CA ALA A 33 -8.37 8.30 4.35
C ALA A 33 -7.09 8.91 3.74
N LYS A 34 -6.78 8.66 2.45
CA LYS A 34 -5.60 9.24 1.77
C LYS A 34 -5.83 10.67 1.28
N HIS A 35 -7.09 11.03 1.03
CA HIS A 35 -7.47 12.34 0.53
C HIS A 35 -8.52 13.02 1.42
N LEU A 36 -8.49 14.35 1.41
CA LEU A 36 -9.47 15.20 2.06
C LEU A 36 -10.24 15.99 1.01
N LEU A 37 -11.56 15.91 1.02
CA LEU A 37 -12.40 16.81 0.22
C LEU A 37 -12.48 18.17 0.92
N VAL A 38 -11.86 19.17 0.31
CA VAL A 38 -11.76 20.53 0.81
C VAL A 38 -12.72 21.45 0.08
N LYS A 39 -13.50 22.22 0.83
CA LYS A 39 -14.31 23.32 0.32
C LYS A 39 -13.65 24.65 0.63
N ALA A 40 -13.36 25.43 -0.40
CA ALA A 40 -12.87 26.79 -0.31
C ALA A 40 -14.00 27.78 -0.64
N THR A 41 -14.33 28.65 0.30
CA THR A 41 -15.28 29.74 0.08
C THR A 41 -14.53 31.04 -0.24
N PHE A 42 -14.89 31.64 -1.37
CA PHE A 42 -14.22 32.84 -1.87
C PHE A 42 -15.21 33.87 -2.43
N ILE A 43 -14.73 35.09 -2.58
CA ILE A 43 -15.42 36.17 -3.30
C ILE A 43 -14.54 36.64 -4.46
N GLU A 44 -15.19 37.10 -5.53
CA GLU A 44 -14.49 37.79 -6.61
C GLU A 44 -14.23 39.27 -6.24
N ASP A 45 -13.00 39.71 -6.47
CA ASP A 45 -12.55 41.04 -6.12
C ASP A 45 -13.30 42.10 -6.95
N GLY A 46 -13.93 43.06 -6.26
CA GLY A 46 -14.56 44.22 -6.90
C GLY A 46 -15.95 43.98 -7.51
N THR A 47 -16.57 42.80 -7.34
CA THR A 47 -17.87 42.45 -7.95
C THR A 47 -19.09 42.67 -7.04
N GLY A 48 -18.91 43.10 -5.79
CA GLY A 48 -20.04 43.35 -4.87
C GLY A 48 -20.58 42.11 -4.14
N GLY A 49 -19.89 40.95 -4.23
CA GLY A 49 -19.90 39.97 -3.14
C GLY A 49 -20.90 38.81 -3.22
N ALA A 50 -21.01 38.12 -4.36
CA ALA A 50 -21.58 36.77 -4.34
C ALA A 50 -20.52 35.77 -3.84
N GLN A 51 -20.86 34.98 -2.82
CA GLN A 51 -19.99 33.90 -2.36
C GLN A 51 -19.95 32.79 -3.42
N ARG A 52 -18.75 32.23 -3.60
CA ARG A 52 -18.44 31.16 -4.55
C ARG A 52 -17.80 30.01 -3.78
N TYR A 53 -18.03 28.79 -4.24
CA TYR A 53 -17.48 27.58 -3.62
C TYR A 53 -16.62 26.80 -4.60
N GLY A 54 -15.42 26.41 -4.16
CA GLY A 54 -14.55 25.47 -4.87
C GLY A 54 -14.37 24.19 -4.04
N TYR A 55 -14.47 23.03 -4.67
CA TYR A 55 -14.34 21.71 -4.08
C TYR A 55 -13.14 20.98 -4.69
N TYR A 56 -12.23 20.52 -3.84
CA TYR A 56 -10.95 19.96 -4.25
C TYR A 56 -10.62 18.70 -3.45
N LEU A 57 -10.04 17.69 -4.09
CA LEU A 57 -9.37 16.61 -3.34
C LEU A 57 -7.93 17.04 -3.05
N TYR A 58 -7.58 17.00 -1.77
CA TYR A 58 -6.24 17.26 -1.25
C TYR A 58 -5.60 15.93 -0.87
N ASP A 59 -4.47 15.60 -1.48
CA ASP A 59 -3.62 14.48 -1.10
C ASP A 59 -2.86 14.82 0.18
N ILE A 60 -3.09 14.03 1.23
CA ILE A 60 -2.57 14.29 2.57
C ILE A 60 -1.06 14.01 2.64
N ALA A 61 -0.60 12.98 1.94
CA ALA A 61 0.79 12.52 1.97
C ALA A 61 1.70 13.46 1.15
N ASN A 62 1.24 13.84 -0.04
CA ASN A 62 2.00 14.68 -0.96
C ASN A 62 1.77 16.19 -0.74
N GLU A 63 0.78 16.55 0.08
CA GLU A 63 0.41 17.94 0.40
C GLU A 63 0.04 18.78 -0.83
N ILE A 64 -0.64 18.17 -1.79
CA ILE A 64 -1.04 18.79 -3.06
C ILE A 64 -2.53 18.58 -3.34
N TYR A 65 -3.13 19.53 -4.05
CA TYR A 65 -4.46 19.35 -4.62
C TYR A 65 -4.35 18.53 -5.92
N VAL A 66 -5.03 17.39 -5.95
CA VAL A 66 -4.97 16.42 -7.05
C VAL A 66 -6.20 16.48 -7.95
N LEU A 67 -7.34 16.98 -7.46
CA LEU A 67 -8.58 17.08 -8.23
C LEU A 67 -9.34 18.36 -7.90
N ASN A 68 -9.97 18.96 -8.92
CA ASN A 68 -10.91 20.09 -8.79
C ASN A 68 -12.30 19.64 -9.28
N ILE A 69 -13.19 19.32 -8.36
CA ILE A 69 -14.51 18.75 -8.65
C ILE A 69 -15.39 19.75 -9.42
N ASN A 70 -15.20 21.06 -9.23
CA ASN A 70 -15.92 22.07 -10.00
C ASN A 70 -15.61 21.97 -11.50
N ALA A 71 -14.36 21.66 -11.87
CA ALA A 71 -13.94 21.56 -13.26
C ALA A 71 -14.50 20.30 -13.95
N GLU A 72 -14.78 19.23 -13.19
CA GLU A 72 -15.44 18.01 -13.67
C GLU A 72 -16.94 18.25 -13.90
N LEU A 73 -17.59 18.99 -13.01
CA LEU A 73 -19.05 19.24 -13.07
C LEU A 73 -19.44 20.40 -13.98
N LEU A 74 -18.56 21.39 -14.19
CA LEU A 74 -18.85 22.62 -14.92
C LEU A 74 -17.83 22.87 -16.02
N SER A 75 -18.30 23.17 -17.22
CA SER A 75 -17.43 23.46 -18.37
C SER A 75 -17.68 24.85 -18.98
N GLY A 76 -16.66 25.35 -19.68
CA GLY A 76 -16.71 26.63 -20.39
C GLY A 76 -17.01 27.80 -19.47
N SER A 77 -17.92 28.70 -19.89
CA SER A 77 -18.26 29.87 -19.08
C SER A 77 -18.94 29.52 -17.75
N ARG A 78 -19.58 28.34 -17.65
CA ARG A 78 -20.31 27.92 -16.45
C ARG A 78 -19.42 27.73 -15.24
N LEU A 79 -18.14 27.39 -15.43
CA LEU A 79 -17.15 27.26 -14.36
C LEU A 79 -17.00 28.56 -13.54
N THR A 80 -17.24 29.70 -14.18
CA THR A 80 -17.11 31.04 -13.56
C THR A 80 -18.44 31.70 -13.18
N THR A 81 -19.57 31.16 -13.63
CA THR A 81 -20.89 31.80 -13.44
C THR A 81 -21.86 30.97 -12.62
N SER A 82 -21.68 29.66 -12.55
CA SER A 82 -22.51 28.73 -11.78
C SER A 82 -21.86 28.40 -10.44
N ASN A 83 -22.64 27.86 -9.50
CA ASN A 83 -22.16 27.49 -8.18
C ASN A 83 -22.53 26.05 -7.84
N ILE A 84 -21.67 25.37 -7.09
CA ILE A 84 -21.99 24.09 -6.44
C ILE A 84 -22.30 24.46 -4.99
N GLU A 85 -23.56 24.38 -4.58
CA GLU A 85 -24.02 24.89 -3.28
C GLU A 85 -23.78 23.89 -2.15
N ALA A 86 -23.89 22.60 -2.46
CA ALA A 86 -23.65 21.48 -1.57
C ALA A 86 -23.15 20.28 -2.38
N LEU A 87 -22.45 19.36 -1.71
CA LEU A 87 -21.86 18.18 -2.31
C LEU A 87 -21.82 17.03 -1.30
N SER A 88 -22.15 15.83 -1.75
CA SER A 88 -21.91 14.57 -1.05
C SER A 88 -20.99 13.69 -1.89
N PHE A 89 -20.05 13.01 -1.24
CA PHE A 89 -18.95 12.27 -1.85
C PHE A 89 -18.86 10.88 -1.21
N SER A 90 -18.62 9.84 -2.00
CA SER A 90 -18.31 8.48 -1.55
C SER A 90 -17.19 7.89 -2.41
N GLY A 91 -16.35 7.03 -1.84
CA GLY A 91 -15.25 6.34 -2.53
C GLY A 91 -13.85 6.90 -2.27
N ASN A 92 -12.93 6.63 -3.20
CA ASN A 92 -11.53 7.05 -3.20
C ASN A 92 -11.14 7.70 -4.54
N ILE A 93 -9.89 8.09 -4.73
CA ILE A 93 -9.50 8.82 -5.95
C ILE A 93 -9.62 8.01 -7.24
N ASP A 94 -9.51 6.68 -7.16
CA ASP A 94 -9.55 5.76 -8.30
C ASP A 94 -10.97 5.27 -8.59
N ASP A 95 -11.86 5.28 -7.59
CA ASP A 95 -13.29 4.99 -7.74
C ASP A 95 -14.13 5.85 -6.77
N TYR A 96 -14.78 6.91 -7.29
CA TYR A 96 -15.63 7.80 -6.52
C TYR A 96 -16.95 8.16 -7.22
N THR A 97 -17.93 8.46 -6.38
CA THR A 97 -19.20 9.07 -6.76
C THR A 97 -19.40 10.40 -6.05
N VAL A 98 -19.85 11.41 -6.81
CA VAL A 98 -20.20 12.74 -6.31
C VAL A 98 -21.65 13.06 -6.68
N ILE A 99 -22.44 13.43 -5.67
CA ILE A 99 -23.73 14.09 -5.87
C ILE A 99 -23.57 15.57 -5.54
N ALA A 100 -23.78 16.43 -6.52
CA ALA A 100 -23.59 17.87 -6.38
C ALA A 100 -24.90 18.63 -6.62
N GLN A 101 -25.22 19.56 -5.72
CA GLN A 101 -26.32 20.50 -5.92
C GLN A 101 -25.83 21.73 -6.71
N VAL A 102 -26.13 21.75 -8.00
CA VAL A 102 -25.60 22.74 -8.94
C VAL A 102 -26.62 23.83 -9.23
N ARG A 103 -26.30 25.08 -8.82
CA ARG A 103 -27.02 26.29 -9.21
C ARG A 103 -26.42 26.86 -10.49
N SER A 104 -27.11 26.67 -11.60
CA SER A 104 -26.71 27.29 -12.86
C SER A 104 -26.96 28.80 -12.85
N ALA A 105 -26.07 29.58 -13.46
CA ALA A 105 -26.16 31.05 -13.52
C ALA A 105 -27.50 31.59 -14.07
N ASP A 106 -28.13 30.83 -14.96
CA ASP A 106 -29.37 31.13 -15.64
C ASP A 106 -30.62 30.50 -15.01
N SER A 107 -30.43 29.76 -13.90
CA SER A 107 -31.50 29.08 -13.17
C SER A 107 -31.74 29.71 -11.81
N GLN A 108 -33.01 29.79 -11.41
CA GLN A 108 -33.38 30.15 -10.05
C GLN A 108 -33.43 28.95 -9.10
N THR A 109 -33.31 27.72 -9.60
CA THR A 109 -33.30 26.48 -8.82
C THR A 109 -32.07 25.64 -9.11
N SER A 110 -31.62 24.89 -8.10
CA SER A 110 -30.50 23.97 -8.21
C SER A 110 -30.97 22.59 -8.68
N LYS A 111 -30.09 21.86 -9.36
CA LYS A 111 -30.31 20.47 -9.78
C LYS A 111 -29.30 19.57 -9.07
N LEU A 112 -29.68 18.34 -8.77
CA LEU A 112 -28.74 17.33 -8.27
C LEU A 112 -28.07 16.64 -9.48
N VAL A 113 -26.75 16.75 -9.56
CA VAL A 113 -25.92 16.19 -10.64
C VAL A 113 -25.11 15.04 -10.08
N ARG A 114 -25.07 13.91 -10.80
CA ARG A 114 -24.22 12.75 -10.47
C ARG A 114 -22.99 12.75 -11.35
N LEU A 115 -21.82 12.62 -10.71
CA LEU A 115 -20.51 12.45 -11.33
C LEU A 115 -19.90 11.16 -10.79
N GLU A 116 -19.37 10.33 -11.68
CA GLU A 116 -18.65 9.10 -11.35
C GLU A 116 -17.33 9.11 -12.08
N ASN A 117 -16.21 9.04 -11.35
CA ASN A 117 -14.87 8.95 -11.94
C ASN A 117 -14.57 9.99 -13.04
N GLY A 118 -15.01 11.24 -12.82
CA GLY A 118 -14.84 12.35 -13.75
C GLY A 118 -15.88 12.44 -14.88
N GLU A 119 -16.82 11.49 -14.96
CA GLU A 119 -17.90 11.51 -15.95
C GLU A 119 -19.26 11.86 -15.33
N ILE A 120 -19.98 12.81 -15.91
CA ILE A 120 -21.35 13.14 -15.49
C ILE A 120 -22.29 12.05 -16.00
N THR A 121 -22.73 11.16 -15.11
CA THR A 121 -23.66 10.07 -15.44
C THR A 121 -25.13 10.45 -15.31
N SER A 122 -25.45 11.51 -14.54
CA SER A 122 -26.75 12.17 -14.56
C SER A 122 -26.62 13.69 -14.41
N ALA A 123 -27.23 14.44 -15.32
CA ALA A 123 -27.25 15.90 -15.27
C ALA A 123 -28.38 16.47 -14.39
N ASP A 124 -29.34 15.63 -14.00
CA ASP A 124 -30.44 15.96 -13.10
C ASP A 124 -31.09 14.66 -12.57
N ILE A 125 -30.66 14.23 -11.40
CA ILE A 125 -31.07 12.96 -10.78
C ILE A 125 -32.59 12.92 -10.56
N LEU A 126 -33.19 14.06 -10.20
CA LEU A 126 -34.62 14.14 -9.90
C LEU A 126 -35.45 14.12 -11.18
N LEU A 127 -34.98 14.77 -12.25
CA LEU A 127 -35.60 14.63 -13.57
C LEU A 127 -35.57 13.16 -14.04
N ASP A 128 -34.45 12.49 -13.86
CA ASP A 128 -34.30 11.09 -14.25
C ASP A 128 -35.26 10.19 -13.47
N ALA A 129 -35.40 10.41 -12.15
CA ALA A 129 -36.26 9.60 -11.29
C ALA A 129 -37.76 9.88 -11.47
N LEU A 130 -38.16 11.15 -11.64
CA LEU A 130 -39.56 11.55 -11.78
C LEU A 130 -40.05 11.46 -13.23
N ASN A 131 -39.12 11.43 -14.20
CA ASN A 131 -39.40 11.52 -15.63
C ASN A 131 -40.27 12.74 -16.00
N ASP A 132 -40.11 13.84 -15.25
CA ASP A 132 -40.72 15.15 -15.47
C ASP A 132 -39.83 16.24 -14.82
N ASP A 133 -39.86 17.45 -15.38
CA ASP A 133 -38.99 18.57 -14.96
C ASP A 133 -39.65 19.36 -13.82
N PHE A 134 -39.69 18.72 -12.64
CA PHE A 134 -40.12 19.37 -11.41
C PHE A 134 -38.99 20.21 -10.82
N SER A 135 -39.32 21.42 -10.38
CA SER A 135 -38.38 22.31 -9.74
C SER A 135 -38.35 22.08 -8.22
N VAL A 136 -37.89 20.91 -7.80
CA VAL A 136 -37.82 20.50 -6.39
C VAL A 136 -36.76 21.32 -5.66
N ASN A 137 -37.13 21.93 -4.53
CA ASN A 137 -36.19 22.64 -3.67
C ASN A 137 -35.55 21.70 -2.64
N VAL A 138 -34.43 21.08 -3.02
CA VAL A 138 -33.65 20.24 -2.09
C VAL A 138 -33.00 21.10 -1.01
N GLU A 139 -33.33 20.81 0.24
CA GLU A 139 -32.83 21.51 1.44
C GLU A 139 -31.51 20.90 1.91
N THR A 140 -31.49 19.56 2.03
CA THR A 140 -30.34 18.76 2.46
C THR A 140 -30.36 17.42 1.70
N PHE A 141 -29.21 16.80 1.49
CA PHE A 141 -29.11 15.44 0.96
C PHE A 141 -27.86 14.75 1.48
N ALA A 142 -27.89 13.42 1.54
CA ALA A 142 -26.76 12.60 1.94
C ALA A 142 -26.74 11.30 1.12
N LEU A 143 -25.56 10.92 0.63
CA LEU A 143 -25.31 9.71 -0.13
C LEU A 143 -24.74 8.63 0.81
N ALA A 144 -25.28 7.41 0.74
CA ALA A 144 -24.70 6.27 1.43
C ALA A 144 -23.40 5.79 0.76
N GLU A 145 -22.55 5.13 1.53
CA GLU A 145 -21.26 4.56 1.08
C GLU A 145 -21.36 3.65 -0.16
N ASP A 146 -22.49 2.96 -0.36
CA ASP A 146 -22.73 2.13 -1.55
C ASP A 146 -22.94 2.91 -2.85
N SER A 147 -22.85 4.24 -2.79
CA SER A 147 -23.00 5.16 -3.93
C SER A 147 -24.32 5.01 -4.69
N ARG A 148 -25.35 4.41 -4.05
CA ARG A 148 -26.64 4.11 -4.66
C ARG A 148 -27.80 4.76 -3.92
N HIS A 149 -27.79 4.72 -2.60
CA HIS A 149 -28.89 5.23 -1.78
C HIS A 149 -28.69 6.71 -1.44
N LEU A 150 -29.63 7.55 -1.85
CA LEU A 150 -29.58 9.00 -1.64
C LEU A 150 -30.78 9.44 -0.79
N ALA A 151 -30.52 9.92 0.42
CA ALA A 151 -31.54 10.60 1.23
C ALA A 151 -31.63 12.07 0.83
N ILE A 152 -32.86 12.57 0.71
CA ILE A 152 -33.17 13.93 0.25
C ILE A 152 -34.21 14.53 1.18
N GLN A 153 -33.91 15.69 1.76
CA GLN A 153 -34.85 16.50 2.51
C GLN A 153 -35.43 17.61 1.64
N THR A 154 -36.75 17.77 1.66
CA THR A 154 -37.45 18.85 0.93
C THR A 154 -38.85 19.09 1.50
N THR A 155 -39.31 20.34 1.48
CA THR A 155 -40.71 20.74 1.67
C THR A 155 -41.58 20.63 0.41
N ASP A 156 -40.95 20.35 -0.74
CA ASP A 156 -41.65 20.26 -2.01
C ASP A 156 -42.40 18.92 -2.17
N PRO A 157 -43.73 18.94 -2.44
CA PRO A 157 -44.55 17.73 -2.47
C PRO A 157 -44.34 16.85 -3.71
N ASN A 158 -43.55 17.28 -4.70
CA ASN A 158 -43.41 16.59 -5.98
C ASN A 158 -42.64 15.26 -5.91
N LEU A 159 -41.90 14.99 -4.83
CA LEU A 159 -41.29 13.67 -4.60
C LEU A 159 -42.28 12.64 -4.04
N ALA A 160 -43.44 13.08 -3.54
CA ALA A 160 -44.45 12.19 -3.00
C ALA A 160 -45.20 11.41 -4.09
N SER A 161 -45.58 10.18 -3.75
CA SER A 161 -46.37 9.34 -4.65
C SER A 161 -47.78 9.92 -4.87
N VAL A 162 -48.31 9.80 -6.07
CA VAL A 162 -49.71 10.15 -6.37
C VAL A 162 -50.75 9.38 -5.52
N LEU A 163 -50.36 8.22 -4.96
CA LEU A 163 -51.21 7.42 -4.07
C LEU A 163 -51.15 7.87 -2.62
N ASN A 164 -50.07 8.55 -2.21
CA ASN A 164 -49.90 9.14 -0.89
C ASN A 164 -49.26 10.55 -1.07
N PRO A 165 -50.06 11.53 -1.54
CA PRO A 165 -49.53 12.86 -1.86
C PRO A 165 -49.12 13.58 -0.59
N ASP A 166 -48.10 14.43 -0.71
CA ASP A 166 -47.66 15.29 0.37
C ASP A 166 -48.56 16.53 0.53
N THR A 167 -49.10 16.73 1.74
CA THR A 167 -50.07 17.79 2.06
C THR A 167 -49.79 18.56 3.36
N ASN A 168 -48.68 18.28 4.05
CA ASN A 168 -48.41 18.82 5.39
C ASN A 168 -47.64 20.16 5.38
N ASP A 169 -47.13 20.60 4.23
CA ASP A 169 -46.25 21.78 4.06
C ASP A 169 -45.00 21.73 4.99
N ALA A 170 -44.57 20.54 5.44
CA ALA A 170 -43.43 20.33 6.33
C ALA A 170 -42.22 19.75 5.56
N SER A 171 -41.01 19.88 6.10
CA SER A 171 -39.83 19.22 5.52
C SER A 171 -39.94 17.71 5.69
N ASP A 172 -39.79 16.98 4.58
CA ASP A 172 -39.90 15.54 4.50
C ASP A 172 -38.60 14.91 3.98
N ILE A 173 -38.33 13.67 4.42
CA ILE A 173 -37.18 12.88 3.99
C ILE A 173 -37.65 11.83 2.98
N TYR A 174 -36.99 11.79 1.83
CA TYR A 174 -37.17 10.82 0.77
C TYR A 174 -35.89 10.04 0.54
N LEU A 175 -36.00 8.73 0.44
CA LEU A 175 -34.93 7.85 0.00
C LEU A 175 -35.11 7.55 -1.49
N LEU A 176 -34.13 7.93 -2.30
CA LEU A 176 -34.03 7.58 -3.71
C LEU A 176 -33.01 6.45 -3.89
N ASP A 177 -33.45 5.34 -4.44
CA ASP A 177 -32.58 4.30 -4.99
C ASP A 177 -32.18 4.70 -6.42
N MET A 178 -30.93 5.13 -6.61
CA MET A 178 -30.48 5.63 -7.91
C MET A 178 -30.35 4.55 -8.99
N LEU A 179 -30.31 3.26 -8.62
CA LEU A 179 -30.26 2.17 -9.59
C LEU A 179 -31.66 1.86 -10.14
N THR A 180 -32.65 1.78 -9.26
CA THR A 180 -34.03 1.42 -9.64
C THR A 180 -34.92 2.64 -9.92
N GLN A 181 -34.45 3.83 -9.55
CA GLN A 181 -35.19 5.10 -9.54
C GLN A 181 -36.42 5.09 -8.62
N ALA A 182 -36.48 4.15 -7.68
CA ALA A 182 -37.56 4.08 -6.71
C ALA A 182 -37.40 5.16 -5.63
N ILE A 183 -38.49 5.88 -5.35
CA ILE A 183 -38.55 6.88 -4.29
C ILE A 183 -39.46 6.37 -3.17
N LEU A 184 -38.94 6.39 -1.93
CA LEU A 184 -39.66 6.06 -0.70
C LEU A 184 -39.68 7.29 0.20
N ARG A 185 -40.86 7.74 0.65
CA ARG A 185 -40.98 8.75 1.71
C ARG A 185 -40.71 8.08 3.05
N ILE A 186 -39.70 8.55 3.78
CA ILE A 186 -39.29 8.04 5.09
C ILE A 186 -40.10 8.69 6.21
N SER A 187 -40.44 9.96 6.05
CA SER A 187 -41.15 10.77 7.05
C SER A 187 -42.67 10.47 7.15
N GLU A 188 -43.05 9.19 7.15
CA GLU A 188 -44.42 8.73 7.35
C GLU A 188 -44.53 7.62 8.42
N VAL A 189 -45.58 7.66 9.24
CA VAL A 189 -45.82 6.67 10.30
C VAL A 189 -47.05 5.85 9.96
N GLY A 190 -46.85 4.59 9.58
CA GLY A 190 -47.94 3.71 9.15
C GLY A 190 -48.67 4.22 7.89
N GLY A 191 -47.94 4.93 7.02
CA GLY A 191 -48.45 5.54 5.79
C GLY A 191 -49.22 6.85 5.99
N ALA A 192 -49.18 7.43 7.20
CA ALA A 192 -49.75 8.75 7.49
C ALA A 192 -48.64 9.79 7.64
N GLU A 193 -48.92 11.00 7.16
CA GLU A 193 -48.02 12.15 7.30
C GLU A 193 -47.84 12.56 8.75
N VAL A 194 -46.66 13.09 9.05
CA VAL A 194 -46.41 13.87 10.26
C VAL A 194 -46.60 15.36 9.96
N ILE A 195 -46.78 16.19 11.00
CA ILE A 195 -47.13 17.62 10.83
C ILE A 195 -45.93 18.54 11.06
N ALA A 196 -44.88 18.06 11.75
CA ALA A 196 -43.66 18.82 11.98
C ALA A 196 -42.58 18.44 10.97
N ASP A 197 -41.62 19.35 10.81
CA ASP A 197 -40.43 19.14 9.99
C ASP A 197 -39.65 17.91 10.49
N THR A 198 -39.08 17.17 9.54
CA THR A 198 -38.21 16.03 9.77
C THR A 198 -36.84 16.34 9.16
N ASP A 199 -35.88 16.65 10.03
CA ASP A 199 -34.57 17.14 9.62
C ASP A 199 -33.59 15.98 9.47
N LEU A 200 -33.11 15.75 8.24
CA LEU A 200 -32.12 14.74 7.88
C LEU A 200 -30.78 15.08 8.53
N GLN A 201 -30.19 14.09 9.21
CA GLN A 201 -28.92 14.24 9.90
C GLN A 201 -27.81 13.39 9.27
N ASP A 202 -28.09 12.12 8.96
CA ASP A 202 -27.06 11.19 8.45
C ASP A 202 -27.67 9.97 7.73
N ILE A 203 -26.86 9.30 6.90
CA ILE A 203 -27.18 8.02 6.24
C ILE A 203 -25.95 7.11 6.24
N ALA A 204 -26.13 5.84 6.60
CA ALA A 204 -25.04 4.86 6.60
C ALA A 204 -25.59 3.45 6.36
N ILE A 205 -24.71 2.52 5.95
CA ILE A 205 -25.03 1.10 5.92
C ILE A 205 -24.32 0.45 7.09
N VAL A 206 -25.08 -0.18 7.98
CA VAL A 206 -24.56 -0.85 9.18
C VAL A 206 -25.08 -2.28 9.20
N ASP A 207 -24.17 -3.25 9.27
CA ASP A 207 -24.49 -4.68 9.29
C ASP A 207 -25.48 -5.11 8.17
N GLY A 208 -25.28 -4.59 6.95
CA GLY A 208 -26.14 -4.88 5.79
C GLY A 208 -27.55 -4.30 5.88
N SER A 209 -27.75 -3.28 6.72
CA SER A 209 -29.00 -2.52 6.82
C SER A 209 -28.74 -1.05 6.54
N LEU A 210 -29.65 -0.40 5.81
CA LEU A 210 -29.60 1.04 5.55
C LEU A 210 -30.21 1.79 6.73
N HIS A 211 -29.46 2.75 7.26
CA HIS A 211 -29.83 3.58 8.41
C HIS A 211 -29.95 5.03 7.96
N ILE A 212 -31.02 5.73 8.36
CA ILE A 212 -31.22 7.16 8.13
C ILE A 212 -31.53 7.82 9.47
N ALA A 213 -30.65 8.70 9.93
CA ALA A 213 -30.83 9.46 11.16
C ALA A 213 -31.51 10.80 10.91
N PHE A 214 -32.41 11.19 11.81
CA PHE A 214 -33.11 12.46 11.73
C PHE A 214 -33.58 12.97 13.09
N THR A 215 -33.87 14.27 13.16
CA THR A 215 -34.52 14.91 14.31
C THR A 215 -35.90 15.41 13.94
N THR A 216 -36.83 15.40 14.89
CA THR A 216 -38.18 15.92 14.66
C THR A 216 -38.91 16.20 15.97
N ASP A 217 -39.98 16.99 15.88
CA ASP A 217 -40.91 17.34 16.95
C ASP A 217 -42.14 16.39 17.03
N GLU A 218 -42.15 15.33 16.22
CA GLU A 218 -43.25 14.36 16.07
C GLU A 218 -42.85 12.91 16.41
N ALA A 219 -43.85 12.12 16.82
CA ALA A 219 -43.64 10.76 17.31
C ALA A 219 -43.59 9.73 16.17
N TYR A 220 -42.41 9.11 15.94
CA TYR A 220 -42.22 8.07 14.91
C TYR A 220 -42.38 6.63 15.38
N VAL A 221 -42.53 6.41 16.69
CA VAL A 221 -42.57 5.08 17.32
C VAL A 221 -43.95 4.73 17.88
N SER A 222 -44.40 3.51 17.63
CA SER A 222 -45.71 2.99 18.08
C SER A 222 -45.54 1.90 19.15
N PRO A 223 -46.30 1.92 20.26
CA PRO A 223 -47.37 2.87 20.58
C PRO A 223 -46.84 4.26 20.96
N THR A 224 -47.61 5.31 20.64
CA THR A 224 -47.37 6.73 20.98
C THR A 224 -47.26 7.05 22.48
N ARG A 225 -47.17 6.03 23.35
CA ARG A 225 -46.82 6.22 24.76
C ARG A 225 -45.30 6.24 24.97
N ILE A 226 -44.52 5.93 23.94
CA ILE A 226 -43.06 5.94 23.94
C ILE A 226 -42.59 7.40 23.79
N ASP A 227 -43.04 8.11 22.76
CA ASP A 227 -42.93 9.57 22.69
C ASP A 227 -44.26 10.20 23.11
N GLN A 228 -44.26 10.88 24.26
CA GLN A 228 -45.42 11.60 24.78
C GLN A 228 -45.22 13.12 24.79
N ASN A 229 -43.97 13.58 24.71
CA ASN A 229 -43.60 14.98 24.73
C ASN A 229 -43.97 15.68 23.42
N THR A 230 -44.12 14.97 22.29
CA THR A 230 -44.68 15.50 21.03
C THR A 230 -45.94 16.36 21.24
N THR A 231 -46.77 16.04 22.23
CA THR A 231 -48.02 16.78 22.51
C THR A 231 -47.86 18.06 23.35
N ASP A 232 -46.68 18.32 23.91
CA ASP A 232 -46.42 19.49 24.74
C ASP A 232 -46.03 20.73 23.92
N ILE A 233 -47.03 21.29 23.24
CA ILE A 233 -46.88 22.54 22.46
C ILE A 233 -46.73 23.80 23.33
N THR A 234 -46.71 23.67 24.66
CA THR A 234 -46.59 24.79 25.60
C THR A 234 -45.26 24.82 26.35
N GLY A 235 -44.45 23.77 26.19
CA GLY A 235 -43.12 23.66 26.79
C GLY A 235 -42.11 24.65 26.19
N PRO A 236 -40.92 24.75 26.80
CA PRO A 236 -39.77 25.44 26.20
C PRO A 236 -39.45 24.94 24.78
N LEU A 237 -38.74 25.76 24.00
CA LEU A 237 -38.19 25.31 22.72
C LEU A 237 -37.29 24.08 22.94
N GLY A 238 -37.37 23.12 22.03
CA GLY A 238 -36.68 21.83 22.12
C GLY A 238 -37.41 20.77 22.94
N THR A 239 -38.43 21.09 23.75
CA THR A 239 -39.11 20.09 24.61
C THR A 239 -39.66 18.88 23.85
N ARG A 240 -39.99 19.06 22.57
CA ARG A 240 -40.57 18.04 21.67
C ARG A 240 -39.54 17.39 20.76
N THR A 241 -38.34 17.96 20.65
CA THR A 241 -37.36 17.57 19.63
C THR A 241 -36.60 16.34 20.09
N ASP A 242 -36.71 15.27 19.31
CA ASP A 242 -36.14 13.96 19.60
C ASP A 242 -35.34 13.41 18.40
N ALA A 243 -34.44 12.46 18.69
CA ALA A 243 -33.57 11.81 17.72
C ALA A 243 -34.11 10.43 17.35
N TYR A 244 -34.21 10.15 16.06
CA TYR A 244 -34.66 8.88 15.51
C TYR A 244 -33.70 8.33 14.46
N VAL A 245 -33.73 7.00 14.30
CA VAL A 245 -33.13 6.31 13.15
C VAL A 245 -34.17 5.43 12.50
N TRP A 246 -34.36 5.59 11.19
CA TRP A 246 -35.06 4.64 10.35
C TRP A 246 -34.08 3.57 9.85
N VAL A 247 -34.45 2.29 9.97
CA VAL A 247 -33.60 1.15 9.63
C VAL A 247 -34.34 0.19 8.71
N ALA A 248 -33.76 -0.20 7.59
CA ALA A 248 -34.28 -1.23 6.69
C ALA A 248 -33.17 -2.19 6.22
N GLY A 249 -33.44 -3.50 6.20
CA GLY A 249 -32.45 -4.48 5.74
C GLY A 249 -32.20 -4.38 4.22
N LEU A 250 -30.98 -4.68 3.78
CA LEU A 250 -30.61 -4.77 2.37
C LEU A 250 -30.38 -6.22 1.95
N ASP A 251 -30.78 -6.56 0.72
CA ASP A 251 -30.38 -7.82 0.09
C ASP A 251 -28.97 -7.72 -0.52
N THR A 252 -28.44 -8.84 -1.02
CA THR A 252 -27.10 -8.89 -1.65
C THR A 252 -26.97 -8.04 -2.91
N SER A 253 -28.09 -7.57 -3.48
CA SER A 253 -28.09 -6.65 -4.61
C SER A 253 -28.15 -5.19 -4.17
N GLY A 254 -28.27 -4.89 -2.87
CA GLY A 254 -28.49 -3.56 -2.33
C GLY A 254 -29.94 -3.08 -2.41
N SER A 255 -30.92 -3.97 -2.52
CA SER A 255 -32.34 -3.58 -2.53
C SER A 255 -32.96 -3.73 -1.13
N LEU A 256 -33.89 -2.83 -0.76
CA LEU A 256 -34.58 -2.89 0.53
C LEU A 256 -35.40 -4.20 0.67
N LEU A 257 -35.24 -4.88 1.81
CA LEU A 257 -35.96 -6.11 2.19
C LEU A 257 -37.33 -5.83 2.82
N ASP A 258 -37.51 -4.64 3.38
CA ASP A 258 -38.71 -4.22 4.10
C ASP A 258 -38.92 -2.69 3.97
N ASN A 259 -39.98 -2.18 4.59
CA ASN A 259 -40.32 -0.75 4.56
C ASN A 259 -39.63 0.05 5.69
N GLY A 260 -38.67 -0.58 6.37
CA GLY A 260 -37.96 -0.09 7.52
C GLY A 260 -38.78 0.06 8.80
N GLN A 261 -38.08 0.33 9.90
CA GLN A 261 -38.61 0.53 11.24
C GLN A 261 -37.92 1.73 11.90
N PHE A 262 -38.63 2.44 12.77
CA PHE A 262 -38.08 3.58 13.51
C PHE A 262 -37.61 3.16 14.90
N THR A 263 -36.43 3.64 15.28
CA THR A 263 -35.85 3.51 16.62
C THR A 263 -35.70 4.90 17.24
N LEU A 264 -36.24 5.09 18.45
CA LEU A 264 -36.01 6.30 19.24
C LEU A 264 -34.63 6.22 19.91
N ILE A 265 -33.74 7.16 19.55
CA ILE A 265 -32.36 7.23 20.03
C ILE A 265 -32.28 8.03 21.32
N SER A 266 -32.95 9.19 21.38
CA SER A 266 -33.03 10.05 22.58
C SER A 266 -33.98 9.49 23.65
N GLN A 267 -33.89 8.20 23.94
CA GLN A 267 -34.72 7.55 24.95
C GLN A 267 -34.13 7.60 26.35
N LEU A 268 -35.01 7.84 27.32
CA LEU A 268 -34.74 7.69 28.74
C LEU A 268 -34.67 6.21 29.15
N PRO A 269 -34.17 5.86 30.36
CA PRO A 269 -34.10 4.46 30.82
C PRO A 269 -35.45 3.71 30.86
N ASN A 270 -36.57 4.45 30.91
CA ASN A 270 -37.94 3.90 30.83
C ASN A 270 -38.44 3.75 29.38
N LYS A 271 -37.58 4.00 28.38
CA LYS A 271 -37.86 4.02 26.94
C LYS A 271 -38.84 5.09 26.49
N THR A 272 -38.91 6.23 27.17
CA THR A 272 -39.67 7.38 26.66
C THR A 272 -38.74 8.43 26.06
N ALA A 273 -39.25 9.24 25.14
CA ALA A 273 -38.52 10.38 24.58
C ALA A 273 -38.06 11.37 25.65
N SER A 274 -36.84 11.90 25.48
CA SER A 274 -36.21 12.83 26.40
C SER A 274 -36.52 14.28 26.08
N GLY A 275 -36.85 14.58 24.82
CA GLY A 275 -36.85 15.93 24.27
C GLY A 275 -35.45 16.55 24.28
N PHE A 276 -35.38 17.81 23.88
CA PHE A 276 -34.22 18.70 23.91
C PHE A 276 -33.00 18.16 23.15
N VAL A 277 -33.20 17.38 22.09
CA VAL A 277 -32.13 17.07 21.14
C VAL A 277 -31.75 18.34 20.38
N GLU A 278 -30.46 18.56 20.15
CA GLU A 278 -29.95 19.74 19.44
C GLU A 278 -29.89 19.45 17.93
N PRO A 279 -30.80 20.00 17.11
CA PRO A 279 -30.89 19.67 15.69
C PRO A 279 -29.69 20.18 14.87
N ASP A 280 -29.00 21.22 15.34
CA ASP A 280 -27.86 21.83 14.66
C ASP A 280 -26.50 21.14 14.95
N SER A 281 -26.46 20.15 15.86
CA SER A 281 -25.21 19.47 16.26
C SER A 281 -25.03 18.07 15.65
N GLY A 282 -25.87 17.68 14.70
CA GLY A 282 -25.74 16.41 13.99
C GLY A 282 -26.16 15.18 14.80
N ILE A 283 -26.46 14.10 14.07
CA ILE A 283 -26.43 12.72 14.57
C ILE A 283 -25.39 12.00 13.73
N SER A 284 -24.53 11.19 14.33
CA SER A 284 -23.54 10.38 13.59
C SER A 284 -23.85 8.89 13.75
N LEU A 285 -23.98 8.21 12.61
CA LEU A 285 -24.14 6.77 12.52
C LEU A 285 -22.75 6.09 12.44
N SER A 286 -22.64 4.91 13.05
CA SER A 286 -21.43 4.10 13.03
C SER A 286 -21.78 2.62 13.23
N ASP A 287 -20.82 1.74 13.00
CA ASP A 287 -20.98 0.29 13.19
C ASP A 287 -21.37 -0.07 14.63
N ASN A 288 -20.88 0.69 15.61
CA ASN A 288 -21.03 0.38 17.03
C ASN A 288 -21.85 1.42 17.80
N GLY A 289 -22.79 2.09 17.15
CA GLY A 289 -23.77 2.95 17.82
C GLY A 289 -24.15 4.22 17.07
N VAL A 290 -24.98 5.02 17.75
CA VAL A 290 -25.45 6.32 17.25
C VAL A 290 -25.07 7.40 18.24
N PHE A 291 -24.49 8.50 17.75
CA PHE A 291 -24.07 9.63 18.59
C PHE A 291 -24.94 10.85 18.31
N PHE A 292 -25.29 11.61 19.35
CA PHE A 292 -26.09 12.83 19.23
C PHE A 292 -25.82 13.80 20.38
N SER A 293 -26.29 15.04 20.26
CA SER A 293 -26.20 16.04 21.34
C SER A 293 -27.58 16.43 21.88
N SER A 294 -27.68 16.65 23.19
CA SER A 294 -28.94 17.03 23.84
C SER A 294 -28.72 17.85 25.10
N ALA A 295 -29.63 18.79 25.37
CA ALA A 295 -29.71 19.53 26.63
C ALA A 295 -30.67 18.87 27.65
N SER A 296 -31.10 17.63 27.40
CA SER A 296 -32.04 16.95 28.29
C SER A 296 -31.37 16.46 29.57
N GLU A 297 -31.67 17.12 30.69
CA GLU A 297 -31.23 16.71 32.04
C GLU A 297 -31.72 15.31 32.45
N PHE A 298 -32.63 14.71 31.67
CA PHE A 298 -33.22 13.42 31.96
C PHE A 298 -32.44 12.24 31.36
N LEU A 299 -31.61 12.49 30.34
CA LEU A 299 -30.78 11.44 29.72
C LEU A 299 -29.70 10.93 30.67
N ASP A 300 -29.18 11.81 31.54
CA ASP A 300 -28.28 11.44 32.63
C ASP A 300 -28.74 12.07 33.93
N SER A 301 -29.13 11.24 34.89
CA SER A 301 -29.56 11.67 36.23
C SER A 301 -28.51 12.46 37.03
N ASN A 302 -27.24 12.46 36.61
CA ASN A 302 -26.17 13.23 37.23
C ASN A 302 -25.88 14.55 36.52
N ASP A 303 -26.60 14.85 35.44
CA ASP A 303 -26.50 16.14 34.78
C ASP A 303 -26.86 17.26 35.78
N ASN A 304 -25.98 18.26 35.83
CA ASN A 304 -26.06 19.40 36.73
C ASN A 304 -25.46 20.68 36.13
N ASN A 305 -25.08 20.67 34.85
CA ASN A 305 -24.41 21.80 34.20
C ASN A 305 -25.38 22.68 33.39
N ASN A 306 -26.62 22.21 33.12
CA ASN A 306 -27.59 22.85 32.22
C ASN A 306 -27.01 23.17 30.83
N ALA A 307 -26.02 22.40 30.39
CA ALA A 307 -25.35 22.57 29.11
C ALA A 307 -25.85 21.52 28.11
N ILE A 308 -25.55 21.72 26.84
CA ILE A 308 -25.70 20.65 25.84
C ILE A 308 -24.61 19.60 26.10
N ASP A 309 -25.01 18.35 26.29
CA ASP A 309 -24.10 17.21 26.42
C ASP A 309 -24.17 16.33 25.15
N SER A 310 -23.06 15.72 24.77
CA SER A 310 -23.02 14.69 23.74
C SER A 310 -23.22 13.29 24.35
N PHE A 311 -23.94 12.41 23.64
CA PHE A 311 -24.31 11.07 24.10
C PHE A 311 -24.01 10.02 23.03
N SER A 312 -23.68 8.81 23.48
CA SER A 312 -23.66 7.58 22.68
C SER A 312 -24.88 6.72 23.00
N PHE A 313 -25.57 6.24 21.97
CA PHE A 313 -26.62 5.24 22.06
C PHE A 313 -26.10 3.88 21.59
N ILE A 314 -25.84 2.99 22.53
CA ILE A 314 -25.27 1.65 22.29
C ILE A 314 -26.14 0.63 23.03
N ASP A 315 -26.51 -0.46 22.36
CA ASP A 315 -27.35 -1.54 22.92
C ASP A 315 -28.64 -1.08 23.61
N GLY A 316 -29.24 0.01 23.10
CA GLY A 316 -30.47 0.56 23.65
C GLY A 316 -30.28 1.46 24.87
N SER A 317 -29.05 1.88 25.20
CA SER A 317 -28.75 2.75 26.34
C SER A 317 -27.99 4.01 25.93
N ASN A 318 -28.40 5.15 26.47
CA ASN A 318 -27.67 6.42 26.34
C ASN A 318 -26.60 6.55 27.42
N THR A 319 -25.40 6.96 27.02
CA THR A 319 -24.27 7.28 27.91
C THR A 319 -23.67 8.62 27.50
N SER A 320 -23.45 9.52 28.47
CA SER A 320 -22.82 10.82 28.21
C SER A 320 -21.34 10.65 27.84
N LEU A 321 -20.89 11.38 26.81
CA LEU A 321 -19.49 11.49 26.43
C LEU A 321 -18.78 12.49 27.34
N ALA A 322 -17.62 12.10 27.86
CA ALA A 322 -16.89 12.84 28.88
C ALA A 322 -15.41 12.98 28.52
N TYR A 323 -14.78 14.05 28.99
CA TYR A 323 -13.34 14.28 28.79
C TYR A 323 -12.53 13.61 29.89
N ASN A 324 -11.79 12.55 29.56
CA ASN A 324 -11.04 11.74 30.53
C ASN A 324 -11.89 11.26 31.72
N GLY A 325 -13.16 10.91 31.44
CA GLY A 325 -14.14 10.49 32.44
C GLY A 325 -14.77 11.61 33.27
N GLU A 326 -14.43 12.88 33.01
CA GLU A 326 -15.06 14.04 33.63
C GLU A 326 -16.05 14.71 32.66
N ARG A 327 -17.26 15.01 33.14
CA ARG A 327 -18.27 15.73 32.35
C ARG A 327 -17.76 17.13 31.99
N PHE A 328 -18.06 17.58 30.77
CA PHE A 328 -17.82 18.97 30.37
C PHE A 328 -18.61 19.94 31.26
N ASP A 329 -17.99 21.07 31.62
CA ASP A 329 -18.64 22.11 32.43
C ASP A 329 -19.36 23.19 31.60
N ALA A 330 -19.34 23.04 30.28
CA ALA A 330 -20.05 23.83 29.28
C ALA A 330 -20.48 22.92 28.12
N ASP A 331 -21.11 23.50 27.10
CA ASP A 331 -21.64 22.76 25.95
C ASP A 331 -20.57 21.84 25.32
N SER A 332 -20.97 20.61 25.00
CA SER A 332 -20.24 19.64 24.21
C SER A 332 -21.14 19.19 23.04
N LYS A 333 -20.76 19.61 21.84
CA LYS A 333 -21.54 19.39 20.61
C LYS A 333 -20.81 18.39 19.72
N LEU A 334 -21.48 17.31 19.37
CA LEU A 334 -20.99 16.30 18.45
C LEU A 334 -20.57 16.95 17.11
N VAL A 335 -19.50 16.41 16.53
CA VAL A 335 -19.01 16.81 15.21
C VAL A 335 -18.94 15.63 14.25
N GLY A 336 -18.53 14.45 14.74
CA GLY A 336 -18.50 13.23 13.93
C GLY A 336 -17.87 12.06 14.67
N ALA A 337 -18.03 10.85 14.12
CA ALA A 337 -17.45 9.61 14.62
C ALA A 337 -16.69 8.86 13.51
N SER A 338 -15.72 8.03 13.90
CA SER A 338 -15.11 7.04 13.01
C SER A 338 -16.13 5.97 12.61
N ALA A 339 -15.88 5.24 11.51
CA ALA A 339 -16.79 4.20 11.01
C ALA A 339 -17.07 3.13 12.08
N SER A 340 -16.03 2.75 12.83
CA SER A 340 -16.13 1.81 13.97
C SER A 340 -16.94 2.33 15.16
N GLY A 341 -17.22 3.64 15.23
CA GLY A 341 -17.87 4.28 16.38
C GLY A 341 -16.98 4.38 17.63
N ARG A 342 -15.73 3.92 17.57
CA ARG A 342 -14.82 3.99 18.72
C ARG A 342 -14.33 5.41 19.00
N TYR A 343 -14.06 6.18 17.95
CA TYR A 343 -13.47 7.50 18.05
C TYR A 343 -14.49 8.56 17.70
N VAL A 344 -14.69 9.51 18.60
CA VAL A 344 -15.70 10.58 18.45
C VAL A 344 -15.05 11.93 18.63
N THR A 345 -15.46 12.89 17.80
CA THR A 345 -15.05 14.29 17.90
C THR A 345 -16.21 15.19 18.30
N LEU A 346 -15.91 16.18 19.14
CA LEU A 346 -16.88 17.16 19.61
C LEU A 346 -16.26 18.55 19.77
N LEU A 347 -17.06 19.59 19.64
CA LEU A 347 -16.70 20.98 19.96
C LEU A 347 -17.13 21.32 21.37
N SER A 348 -16.23 21.89 22.17
CA SER A 348 -16.56 22.37 23.51
C SER A 348 -15.72 23.58 23.92
N SER A 349 -16.35 24.54 24.60
CA SER A 349 -15.68 25.67 25.27
C SER A 349 -15.40 25.40 26.74
N ALA A 350 -15.68 24.19 27.23
CA ALA A 350 -15.56 23.81 28.62
C ALA A 350 -14.14 24.03 29.17
N SER A 351 -14.01 24.39 30.45
CA SER A 351 -12.74 24.81 31.03
C SER A 351 -11.69 23.69 31.07
N GLN A 352 -12.12 22.43 31.05
CA GLN A 352 -11.25 21.25 30.97
C GLN A 352 -10.45 21.20 29.67
N VAL A 353 -10.97 21.79 28.58
CA VAL A 353 -10.34 21.74 27.24
C VAL A 353 -9.90 23.12 26.76
N SER A 354 -10.61 24.20 27.09
CA SER A 354 -10.23 25.55 26.70
C SER A 354 -9.21 26.19 27.65
N GLY A 355 -9.07 25.66 28.87
CA GLY A 355 -8.17 26.20 29.88
C GLY A 355 -8.43 27.68 30.13
N SER A 356 -7.41 28.53 29.98
CA SER A 356 -7.55 29.98 30.18
C SER A 356 -8.00 30.75 28.94
N THR A 357 -8.07 30.13 27.75
CA THR A 357 -8.49 30.85 26.54
C THR A 357 -10.01 31.04 26.53
N GLY A 358 -10.74 30.05 27.06
CA GLY A 358 -12.21 30.01 26.98
C GLY A 358 -12.74 29.79 25.56
N ALA A 359 -11.85 29.60 24.58
CA ALA A 359 -12.19 29.39 23.18
C ALA A 359 -12.72 27.98 22.95
N GLN A 360 -13.66 27.83 22.02
CA GLN A 360 -14.19 26.53 21.59
C GLN A 360 -13.09 25.68 20.97
N GLN A 361 -12.87 24.49 21.53
CA GLN A 361 -11.87 23.53 21.09
C GLN A 361 -12.53 22.31 20.45
N LEU A 362 -11.85 21.72 19.46
CA LEU A 362 -12.18 20.40 18.95
C LEU A 362 -11.49 19.34 19.82
N VAL A 363 -12.29 18.41 20.33
CA VAL A 363 -11.91 17.36 21.27
C VAL A 363 -12.12 16.02 20.59
N PHE A 364 -11.24 15.07 20.90
CA PHE A 364 -11.26 13.70 20.42
C PHE A 364 -11.40 12.75 21.62
N ILE A 365 -12.31 11.78 21.54
CA ILE A 365 -12.62 10.83 22.62
C ILE A 365 -12.58 9.41 22.06
N ASP A 366 -11.81 8.54 22.73
CA ASP A 366 -11.95 7.08 22.59
C ASP A 366 -13.08 6.62 23.53
N VAL A 367 -14.21 6.25 22.95
CA VAL A 367 -15.44 5.85 23.67
C VAL A 367 -15.23 4.56 24.47
N GLN A 368 -14.32 3.70 24.04
CA GLN A 368 -14.06 2.42 24.70
C GLN A 368 -13.23 2.60 25.98
N THR A 369 -12.21 3.45 25.92
CA THR A 369 -11.27 3.64 27.06
C THR A 369 -11.58 4.88 27.90
N GLY A 370 -12.36 5.82 27.36
CA GLY A 370 -12.58 7.15 27.92
C GLY A 370 -11.38 8.09 27.78
N ALA A 371 -10.31 7.67 27.09
CA ALA A 371 -9.14 8.52 26.85
C ALA A 371 -9.51 9.67 25.92
N SER A 372 -9.10 10.89 26.26
CA SER A 372 -9.47 12.08 25.49
C SER A 372 -8.26 12.97 25.18
N ARG A 373 -8.34 13.67 24.04
CA ARG A 373 -7.28 14.54 23.51
C ARG A 373 -7.91 15.82 22.97
N ILE A 374 -7.17 16.93 23.03
CA ILE A 374 -7.54 18.15 22.31
C ILE A 374 -6.92 18.09 20.91
N VAL A 375 -7.73 18.21 19.87
CA VAL A 375 -7.31 18.22 18.46
C VAL A 375 -6.71 19.58 18.11
N SER A 376 -7.43 20.66 18.46
CA SER A 376 -7.12 22.06 18.21
C SER A 376 -6.04 22.62 19.16
N GLN A 377 -4.89 21.97 19.20
CA GLN A 377 -3.71 22.42 19.94
C GLN A 377 -2.46 22.30 19.08
N ASN A 378 -1.46 23.15 19.33
CA ASN A 378 -0.18 23.05 18.63
C ASN A 378 0.66 21.85 19.09
N ALA A 379 1.80 21.63 18.43
CA ALA A 379 2.72 20.52 18.73
C ALA A 379 3.31 20.57 20.17
N ALA A 380 3.29 21.74 20.83
CA ALA A 380 3.72 21.91 22.21
C ALA A 380 2.59 21.69 23.24
N GLY A 381 1.38 21.36 22.79
CA GLY A 381 0.20 21.13 23.64
C GLY A 381 -0.50 22.42 24.08
N SER A 382 -0.23 23.57 23.45
CA SER A 382 -1.02 24.79 23.70
C SER A 382 -2.25 24.80 22.82
N VAL A 383 -3.42 24.96 23.43
CA VAL A 383 -4.72 25.02 22.76
C VAL A 383 -4.88 26.27 21.89
N GLY A 384 -5.81 26.22 20.94
CA GLY A 384 -6.16 27.35 20.10
C GLY A 384 -6.54 28.58 20.91
N ASP A 385 -6.01 29.74 20.53
CA ASP A 385 -6.29 31.02 21.16
C ASP A 385 -7.66 31.62 20.75
N VAL A 386 -8.27 31.09 19.69
CA VAL A 386 -9.59 31.46 19.17
C VAL A 386 -10.36 30.20 18.76
N ASP A 387 -11.67 30.33 18.58
CA ASP A 387 -12.60 29.24 18.33
C ASP A 387 -12.26 28.37 17.11
N THR A 388 -12.45 27.07 17.30
CA THR A 388 -12.58 26.09 16.23
C THR A 388 -14.03 26.05 15.76
N ILE A 389 -14.25 26.09 14.45
CA ILE A 389 -15.57 26.29 13.82
C ILE A 389 -16.23 24.96 13.46
N SER A 390 -15.45 24.03 12.91
CA SER A 390 -15.94 22.74 12.43
C SER A 390 -14.83 21.70 12.46
N GLY A 391 -15.20 20.43 12.32
CA GLY A 391 -14.26 19.31 12.20
C GLY A 391 -14.86 18.16 11.40
N VAL A 392 -14.00 17.28 10.92
CA VAL A 392 -14.32 16.00 10.26
C VAL A 392 -13.28 15.00 10.72
N ILE A 393 -13.70 13.78 11.05
CA ILE A 393 -12.84 12.65 11.39
C ILE A 393 -12.87 11.64 10.23
N ALA A 394 -11.72 11.06 9.89
CA ALA A 394 -11.64 9.99 8.89
C ALA A 394 -12.29 8.70 9.42
N ASN A 395 -12.71 7.81 8.53
CA ASN A 395 -13.34 6.52 8.89
C ASN A 395 -12.46 5.67 9.83
N SER A 396 -11.13 5.72 9.65
CA SER A 396 -10.14 5.06 10.53
C SER A 396 -9.93 5.77 11.88
N GLY A 397 -10.30 7.05 11.99
CA GLY A 397 -9.98 7.89 13.14
C GLY A 397 -8.53 8.40 13.21
N ALA A 398 -7.66 7.96 12.29
CA ALA A 398 -6.24 8.35 12.25
C ALA A 398 -6.03 9.84 11.88
N PHE A 399 -6.96 10.43 11.14
CA PHE A 399 -6.93 11.82 10.73
C PHE A 399 -8.16 12.59 11.20
N VAL A 400 -7.94 13.83 11.61
CA VAL A 400 -8.99 14.81 11.89
C VAL A 400 -8.65 16.12 11.20
N ALA A 401 -9.55 16.60 10.33
CA ALA A 401 -9.44 17.89 9.69
C ALA A 401 -10.40 18.89 10.34
N PHE A 402 -10.01 20.15 10.50
CA PHE A 402 -10.81 21.13 11.22
C PHE A 402 -10.49 22.57 10.83
N SER A 403 -11.52 23.42 10.87
CA SER A 403 -11.38 24.84 10.55
C SER A 403 -11.30 25.65 11.82
N SER A 404 -10.31 26.53 11.94
CA SER A 404 -10.11 27.34 13.14
C SER A 404 -9.72 28.78 12.82
N LEU A 405 -10.12 29.69 13.70
CA LEU A 405 -9.69 31.10 13.71
C LEU A 405 -8.40 31.30 14.51
N ALA A 406 -7.88 30.25 15.14
CA ALA A 406 -6.72 30.33 16.00
C ALA A 406 -5.45 30.73 15.23
N SER A 407 -4.64 31.58 15.83
CA SER A 407 -3.39 32.10 15.25
C SER A 407 -2.14 31.34 15.71
N ASN A 408 -2.30 30.40 16.65
CA ASN A 408 -1.20 29.77 17.39
C ASN A 408 -1.12 28.24 17.22
N LEU A 409 -1.87 27.65 16.29
CA LEU A 409 -1.89 26.20 16.05
C LEU A 409 -0.64 25.70 15.32
N THR A 410 -0.09 26.50 14.41
CA THR A 410 1.16 26.24 13.70
C THR A 410 2.08 27.46 13.80
N ASN A 411 3.28 27.36 13.20
CA ASN A 411 4.18 28.51 13.06
C ASN A 411 3.85 29.37 11.82
N ASP A 412 2.90 28.93 11.00
CA ASP A 412 2.49 29.63 9.79
C ASP A 412 1.43 30.67 10.12
N VAL A 413 1.34 31.69 9.28
CA VAL A 413 0.27 32.68 9.38
C VAL A 413 -1.02 32.06 8.83
N PRO A 414 -2.17 32.19 9.52
CA PRO A 414 -3.47 31.78 8.99
C PRO A 414 -3.68 32.35 7.57
N ASN A 415 -4.02 31.48 6.63
CA ASN A 415 -4.12 31.84 5.21
C ASN A 415 -5.50 32.39 4.82
N THR A 416 -6.44 32.40 5.75
CA THR A 416 -7.79 32.95 5.60
C THR A 416 -8.19 33.73 6.87
N PHE A 417 -9.26 34.53 6.80
CA PHE A 417 -9.69 35.39 7.92
C PHE A 417 -11.01 34.97 8.59
N GLN A 418 -11.77 34.03 8.02
CA GLN A 418 -12.96 33.43 8.65
C GLN A 418 -12.76 31.98 9.07
N GLY A 419 -11.57 31.41 8.89
CA GLY A 419 -11.24 30.05 9.34
C GLY A 419 -10.28 29.37 8.37
N SER A 420 -9.06 29.09 8.84
CA SER A 420 -8.07 28.32 8.09
C SER A 420 -8.28 26.84 8.38
N LEU A 421 -8.01 26.00 7.38
CA LEU A 421 -8.17 24.55 7.51
C LEU A 421 -6.87 23.93 8.03
N PHE A 422 -7.01 23.06 9.01
CA PHE A 422 -5.93 22.30 9.61
C PHE A 422 -6.23 20.80 9.51
N ILE A 423 -5.18 20.00 9.52
CA ILE A 423 -5.27 18.54 9.64
C ILE A 423 -4.35 18.06 10.77
N ARG A 424 -4.81 17.06 11.51
CA ARG A 424 -4.05 16.40 12.57
C ARG A 424 -4.06 14.89 12.38
N GLU A 425 -2.87 14.32 12.58
CA GLU A 425 -2.60 12.88 12.47
C GLU A 425 -2.33 12.24 13.84
N TYR A 426 -2.91 11.05 14.03
CA TYR A 426 -2.74 10.16 15.17
C TYR A 426 -2.16 8.81 14.73
N THR A 427 -0.84 8.72 14.77
CA THR A 427 -0.06 7.52 14.41
C THR A 427 -0.20 6.36 15.39
N ASP A 428 -0.90 6.57 16.50
CA ASP A 428 -1.18 5.55 17.53
C ASP A 428 -2.62 5.02 17.44
N ILE A 429 -3.36 5.46 16.42
CA ILE A 429 -4.72 4.99 16.10
C ILE A 429 -4.72 4.05 14.92
N ASN A 430 -3.93 4.34 13.89
CA ASN A 430 -3.75 3.44 12.75
C ASN A 430 -2.26 3.39 12.37
N SER A 431 -1.68 2.21 12.38
CA SER A 431 -0.32 1.90 11.91
C SER A 431 -0.37 0.75 10.94
N ALA A 432 0.42 0.86 9.89
CA ALA A 432 0.51 -0.18 8.89
C ALA A 432 1.23 -1.42 9.47
N PRO A 433 0.78 -2.67 9.25
CA PRO A 433 1.57 -3.86 9.53
C PRO A 433 2.96 -3.80 8.90
N GLU A 434 3.96 -4.14 9.70
CA GLU A 434 5.33 -4.36 9.29
C GLU A 434 5.66 -5.87 9.28
N GLY A 435 6.71 -6.24 8.55
CA GLY A 435 7.16 -7.64 8.46
C GLY A 435 7.05 -8.21 7.05
N ARG A 436 7.30 -9.52 6.94
CA ARG A 436 7.23 -10.27 5.68
C ARG A 436 6.33 -11.49 5.81
N LEU A 437 5.51 -11.73 4.79
CA LEU A 437 4.76 -12.97 4.65
C LEU A 437 5.68 -14.06 4.13
N GLU A 438 5.60 -15.25 4.74
CA GLU A 438 6.40 -16.42 4.37
C GLU A 438 5.52 -17.65 4.18
N LEU A 439 6.10 -18.72 3.63
CA LEU A 439 5.47 -20.03 3.58
C LEU A 439 5.92 -20.90 4.74
N ALA A 440 4.96 -21.33 5.57
CA ALA A 440 5.15 -22.38 6.58
C ALA A 440 5.34 -23.78 5.96
N SER A 441 4.92 -23.98 4.70
CA SER A 441 5.10 -25.23 3.96
C SER A 441 6.03 -25.07 2.76
N LEU A 442 6.38 -26.18 2.11
CA LEU A 442 7.27 -26.17 0.96
C LEU A 442 6.49 -25.89 -0.34
N PRO A 443 6.91 -24.93 -1.18
CA PRO A 443 6.24 -24.62 -2.44
C PRO A 443 6.57 -25.63 -3.54
N ILE A 444 6.25 -26.92 -3.33
CA ILE A 444 6.55 -27.99 -4.28
C ILE A 444 5.29 -28.79 -4.64
N MET A 445 5.33 -29.48 -5.77
CA MET A 445 4.21 -30.27 -6.28
C MET A 445 3.63 -31.26 -5.26
N GLY A 446 2.31 -31.21 -5.10
CA GLY A 446 1.54 -32.14 -4.27
C GLY A 446 1.56 -31.86 -2.75
N GLN A 447 2.15 -30.74 -2.31
CA GLN A 447 2.05 -30.25 -0.95
C GLN A 447 1.01 -29.13 -0.86
N ASP A 448 0.31 -29.04 0.27
CA ASP A 448 -0.50 -27.86 0.58
C ASP A 448 0.42 -26.66 0.85
N LEU A 449 0.02 -25.47 0.40
CA LEU A 449 0.70 -24.21 0.68
C LEU A 449 0.10 -23.59 1.93
N ALA A 450 0.93 -23.18 2.88
CA ALA A 450 0.49 -22.53 4.11
C ALA A 450 1.26 -21.24 4.34
N LEU A 451 0.57 -20.13 4.58
CA LEU A 451 1.19 -18.86 4.98
C LEU A 451 1.58 -18.88 6.46
N ASP A 452 2.71 -18.25 6.75
CA ASP A 452 3.24 -17.96 8.07
C ASP A 452 3.10 -16.45 8.36
N PHE A 453 2.47 -16.12 9.48
CA PHE A 453 2.23 -14.74 9.94
C PHE A 453 3.10 -14.36 11.13
N THR A 454 3.99 -15.24 11.60
CA THR A 454 4.77 -15.04 12.84
C THR A 454 5.75 -13.87 12.77
N HIS A 455 6.10 -13.44 11.56
CA HIS A 455 6.97 -12.30 11.30
C HIS A 455 6.21 -11.00 11.02
N ILE A 456 4.87 -11.00 11.12
CA ILE A 456 4.07 -9.79 11.00
C ILE A 456 3.94 -9.12 12.37
N THR A 457 4.21 -7.82 12.40
CA THR A 457 4.07 -6.99 13.59
C THR A 457 3.27 -5.76 13.24
N ASP A 458 2.46 -5.31 14.18
CA ASP A 458 1.67 -4.10 14.00
C ASP A 458 1.68 -3.29 15.30
N ALA A 459 1.90 -1.98 15.21
CA ALA A 459 2.24 -1.15 16.36
C ALA A 459 1.02 -0.80 17.22
N ASP A 460 -0.16 -0.67 16.63
CA ASP A 460 -1.45 -0.50 17.31
C ASP A 460 -2.24 -1.80 17.46
N GLY A 461 -1.89 -2.83 16.70
CA GLY A 461 -1.79 -4.19 17.21
C GLY A 461 -2.40 -5.25 16.31
N LEU A 462 -1.78 -6.42 16.34
CA LEU A 462 -2.12 -7.54 15.48
C LEU A 462 -3.43 -8.24 15.90
N ALA A 463 -4.21 -8.69 14.91
CA ALA A 463 -5.35 -9.56 15.14
C ALA A 463 -4.95 -10.94 15.64
N ASN A 464 -5.91 -11.64 16.25
CA ASN A 464 -5.74 -13.05 16.62
C ASN A 464 -5.96 -14.00 15.44
N GLU A 465 -6.57 -13.53 14.36
CA GLU A 465 -6.92 -14.29 13.17
C GLU A 465 -6.74 -13.40 11.95
N PHE A 466 -6.27 -14.01 10.85
CA PHE A 466 -6.12 -13.37 9.56
C PHE A 466 -7.06 -14.04 8.58
N ASP A 467 -7.76 -13.24 7.80
CA ASP A 467 -8.51 -13.70 6.65
C ASP A 467 -7.56 -13.74 5.44
N VAL A 468 -7.66 -14.81 4.65
CA VAL A 468 -6.79 -15.01 3.48
C VAL A 468 -7.65 -15.31 2.26
N THR A 469 -7.45 -14.56 1.20
CA THR A 469 -8.02 -14.83 -0.12
C THR A 469 -6.91 -15.26 -1.06
N TRP A 470 -6.82 -16.57 -1.33
CA TRP A 470 -5.88 -17.10 -2.31
C TRP A 470 -6.38 -16.89 -3.74
N THR A 471 -5.47 -16.58 -4.65
CA THR A 471 -5.73 -16.47 -6.08
C THR A 471 -4.84 -17.46 -6.83
N VAL A 472 -5.44 -18.25 -7.73
CA VAL A 472 -4.73 -19.18 -8.61
C VAL A 472 -5.10 -18.88 -10.07
N ASN A 473 -4.09 -18.58 -10.88
CA ASN A 473 -4.23 -18.18 -12.28
C ASN A 473 -5.24 -17.02 -12.46
N GLY A 474 -5.18 -16.04 -11.56
CA GLY A 474 -6.08 -14.88 -11.55
C GLY A 474 -7.50 -15.14 -11.05
N ASN A 475 -7.81 -16.34 -10.54
CA ASN A 475 -9.13 -16.67 -9.99
C ASN A 475 -9.04 -16.88 -8.48
N ALA A 476 -9.89 -16.19 -7.71
CA ALA A 476 -10.01 -16.39 -6.27
C ALA A 476 -10.44 -17.84 -5.96
N VAL A 477 -9.80 -18.44 -4.97
CA VAL A 477 -10.09 -19.78 -4.45
C VAL A 477 -10.92 -19.61 -3.18
N ALA A 478 -12.03 -20.37 -3.07
CA ALA A 478 -12.88 -20.37 -1.89
C ALA A 478 -12.20 -21.11 -0.71
N SER A 479 -11.18 -20.49 -0.12
CA SER A 479 -10.53 -20.86 1.14
C SER A 479 -10.26 -19.56 1.88
N ASN A 480 -10.86 -19.38 3.06
CA ASN A 480 -10.58 -18.27 3.98
C ASN A 480 -9.57 -18.70 5.05
N THR A 481 -8.69 -19.64 4.72
CA THR A 481 -7.68 -20.14 5.64
C THR A 481 -6.30 -19.79 5.10
N ASN A 482 -5.32 -19.76 5.98
CA ASN A 482 -3.92 -19.61 5.57
C ASN A 482 -3.40 -20.81 4.76
N VAL A 483 -4.23 -21.82 4.45
CA VAL A 483 -3.85 -23.01 3.67
C VAL A 483 -4.56 -23.05 2.31
N LEU A 484 -3.77 -23.24 1.26
CA LEU A 484 -4.21 -23.52 -0.11
C LEU A 484 -3.88 -24.97 -0.46
N SER A 485 -4.89 -25.72 -0.91
CA SER A 485 -4.70 -27.14 -1.19
C SER A 485 -3.79 -27.38 -2.39
N GLY A 486 -2.81 -28.27 -2.23
CA GLY A 486 -1.91 -28.70 -3.30
C GLY A 486 -2.60 -29.51 -4.39
N GLU A 487 -3.79 -30.07 -4.14
CA GLU A 487 -4.53 -30.89 -5.11
C GLU A 487 -4.99 -30.11 -6.34
N ILE A 488 -5.12 -28.78 -6.22
CA ILE A 488 -5.57 -27.90 -7.31
C ILE A 488 -4.40 -27.20 -8.03
N LEU A 489 -3.16 -27.46 -7.60
CA LEU A 489 -1.97 -26.78 -8.10
C LEU A 489 -1.17 -27.65 -9.07
N ASN A 490 -0.48 -26.99 -9.99
CA ASN A 490 0.53 -27.59 -10.86
C ASN A 490 1.74 -26.64 -10.99
N LEU A 491 2.82 -27.08 -11.64
CA LEU A 491 4.06 -26.29 -11.78
C LEU A 491 3.85 -24.95 -12.50
N ASP A 492 2.86 -24.86 -13.39
CA ASP A 492 2.55 -23.65 -14.15
C ASP A 492 1.50 -22.76 -13.46
N SER A 493 1.02 -23.13 -12.26
CA SER A 493 0.07 -22.32 -11.51
C SER A 493 0.73 -21.02 -11.04
N ILE A 494 0.15 -19.88 -11.42
CA ILE A 494 0.47 -18.56 -10.85
C ILE A 494 -0.36 -18.37 -9.59
N ILE A 495 0.30 -18.13 -8.45
CA ILE A 495 -0.30 -18.12 -7.12
C ILE A 495 -0.02 -16.78 -6.45
N SER A 496 -1.04 -16.18 -5.86
CA SER A 496 -0.95 -14.98 -5.02
C SER A 496 -1.99 -15.08 -3.89
N ALA A 497 -1.91 -14.16 -2.93
CA ALA A 497 -2.86 -14.07 -1.84
C ALA A 497 -3.01 -12.64 -1.33
N GLU A 498 -4.21 -12.31 -0.89
CA GLU A 498 -4.51 -11.14 -0.06
C GLU A 498 -4.75 -11.61 1.36
N VAL A 499 -4.07 -11.01 2.32
CA VAL A 499 -4.19 -11.31 3.75
C VAL A 499 -4.74 -10.07 4.43
N SER A 500 -5.88 -10.17 5.09
CA SER A 500 -6.52 -9.04 5.77
C SER A 500 -6.78 -9.34 7.24
N TYR A 501 -6.79 -8.30 8.08
CA TYR A 501 -7.24 -8.40 9.46
C TYR A 501 -7.75 -7.06 9.97
N THR A 502 -8.49 -7.07 11.09
CA THR A 502 -8.84 -5.85 11.82
C THR A 502 -7.98 -5.73 13.07
N ASP A 503 -7.28 -4.62 13.22
CA ASP A 503 -6.39 -4.35 14.36
C ASP A 503 -7.16 -4.16 15.68
N ASN A 504 -6.44 -3.87 16.77
CA ASN A 504 -7.08 -3.58 18.07
C ASN A 504 -7.73 -2.20 18.15
N ALA A 505 -7.48 -1.31 17.19
CA ALA A 505 -8.07 0.02 17.06
C ALA A 505 -9.40 0.00 16.28
N GLY A 506 -9.69 -1.09 15.56
CA GLY A 506 -10.86 -1.26 14.71
C GLY A 506 -10.61 -0.89 13.25
N ASN A 507 -9.35 -0.76 12.83
CA ASN A 507 -8.97 -0.50 11.44
C ASN A 507 -8.71 -1.80 10.69
N ASN A 508 -9.05 -1.82 9.41
CA ASN A 508 -8.79 -2.95 8.53
C ASN A 508 -7.44 -2.79 7.84
N GLU A 509 -6.62 -3.82 7.93
CA GLU A 509 -5.26 -3.89 7.42
C GLU A 509 -5.13 -4.99 6.37
N ILE A 510 -4.27 -4.76 5.36
CA ILE A 510 -4.08 -5.66 4.21
C ILE A 510 -2.60 -5.86 3.93
N LEU A 511 -2.18 -7.12 3.76
CA LEU A 511 -0.88 -7.53 3.23
C LEU A 511 -1.06 -8.37 1.96
N LEU A 512 -0.20 -8.14 0.97
CA LEU A 512 -0.24 -8.88 -0.29
C LEU A 512 0.92 -9.85 -0.44
N VAL A 513 0.64 -10.97 -1.09
CA VAL A 513 1.62 -11.93 -1.60
C VAL A 513 1.74 -11.73 -3.11
N ASP A 514 2.95 -11.37 -3.56
CA ASP A 514 3.28 -11.28 -4.97
C ASP A 514 3.08 -12.63 -5.69
N ASP A 515 2.83 -12.57 -7.00
CA ASP A 515 2.69 -13.76 -7.83
C ASP A 515 3.96 -14.65 -7.79
N PHE A 516 3.78 -15.93 -7.48
CA PHE A 516 4.82 -16.96 -7.53
C PHE A 516 4.30 -18.26 -8.14
N THR A 517 5.21 -19.19 -8.45
CA THR A 517 4.88 -20.53 -8.97
C THR A 517 5.42 -21.62 -8.04
N LEU A 518 4.90 -22.84 -8.19
CA LEU A 518 5.51 -23.99 -7.51
C LEU A 518 6.91 -24.25 -8.06
N PHE A 519 7.80 -24.72 -7.19
CA PHE A 519 9.15 -25.10 -7.53
C PHE A 519 9.21 -26.56 -8.00
N ASP A 520 9.85 -26.77 -9.15
CA ASP A 520 10.12 -28.11 -9.68
C ASP A 520 11.32 -28.75 -8.98
N ARG A 521 11.06 -29.36 -7.82
CA ARG A 521 12.10 -30.04 -7.03
C ARG A 521 12.39 -31.44 -7.60
N PRO A 522 13.57 -31.70 -8.19
CA PRO A 522 13.92 -33.03 -8.72
C PRO A 522 13.96 -34.05 -7.60
N SER A 523 13.07 -35.04 -7.66
CA SER A 523 12.85 -35.99 -6.57
C SER A 523 12.77 -37.42 -7.09
N ARG A 524 13.41 -38.36 -6.38
CA ARG A 524 13.29 -39.80 -6.61
C ARG A 524 12.01 -40.34 -5.96
N ASP A 525 11.67 -41.59 -6.29
CA ASP A 525 10.54 -42.33 -5.70
C ASP A 525 10.58 -42.41 -4.16
N ASP A 526 11.77 -42.29 -3.56
CA ASP A 526 11.97 -42.30 -2.11
C ASP A 526 11.95 -40.89 -1.45
N GLY A 527 11.64 -39.85 -2.23
CA GLY A 527 11.61 -38.44 -1.80
C GLY A 527 12.98 -37.77 -1.72
N SER A 528 14.07 -38.51 -1.91
CA SER A 528 15.40 -37.92 -1.98
C SER A 528 15.58 -37.07 -3.23
N VAL A 529 16.46 -36.07 -3.16
CA VAL A 529 16.81 -35.23 -4.32
C VAL A 529 17.42 -36.10 -5.42
N ASP A 530 16.93 -35.93 -6.65
CA ASP A 530 17.58 -36.51 -7.83
C ASP A 530 18.52 -35.49 -8.47
N PHE A 531 19.83 -35.70 -8.31
CA PHE A 531 20.82 -34.74 -8.78
C PHE A 531 21.02 -34.82 -10.29
N SER A 532 20.87 -33.68 -10.96
CA SER A 532 20.98 -33.51 -12.41
C SER A 532 22.37 -33.01 -12.84
N ALA A 533 23.13 -32.38 -11.94
CA ALA A 533 24.46 -31.84 -12.23
C ALA A 533 25.50 -32.14 -11.16
N LYS A 534 26.78 -32.12 -11.55
CA LYS A 534 27.93 -32.27 -10.63
C LYS A 534 29.12 -31.40 -10.97
N TYR A 535 29.65 -30.70 -9.98
CA TYR A 535 30.91 -29.97 -10.02
C TYR A 535 31.98 -30.66 -9.16
N ILE A 536 33.20 -30.77 -9.68
CA ILE A 536 34.34 -31.38 -9.00
C ILE A 536 35.55 -30.46 -9.13
N VAL A 537 36.03 -29.94 -7.99
CA VAL A 537 37.33 -29.27 -7.90
C VAL A 537 38.41 -30.35 -7.77
N PHE A 538 39.23 -30.49 -8.81
CA PHE A 538 40.27 -31.52 -8.85
C PHE A 538 41.69 -30.97 -8.73
N ALA A 539 41.85 -29.65 -8.82
CA ALA A 539 43.06 -28.92 -8.46
C ALA A 539 42.69 -27.48 -8.08
N SER A 540 43.33 -26.93 -7.07
CA SER A 540 43.08 -25.59 -6.53
C SER A 540 44.33 -25.12 -5.79
N ALA A 541 44.39 -23.82 -5.49
CA ALA A 541 45.36 -23.24 -4.57
C ALA A 541 44.71 -22.08 -3.80
N GLY A 542 44.97 -21.97 -2.50
CA GLY A 542 44.47 -20.84 -1.71
C GLY A 542 42.93 -20.82 -1.57
N GLU A 543 42.35 -19.63 -1.46
CA GLU A 543 40.90 -19.46 -1.29
C GLU A 543 40.23 -19.29 -2.66
N ASN A 544 39.28 -20.17 -3.00
CA ASN A 544 38.63 -20.19 -4.32
C ASN A 544 37.14 -19.90 -4.19
N ILE A 545 36.66 -18.92 -4.96
CA ILE A 545 35.26 -18.49 -4.93
C ILE A 545 34.49 -19.18 -6.05
N PHE A 546 33.45 -19.91 -5.65
CA PHE A 546 32.48 -20.60 -6.48
C PHE A 546 31.13 -19.93 -6.30
N ASP A 547 30.94 -18.85 -7.04
CA ASP A 547 29.73 -18.07 -7.05
C ASP A 547 28.75 -18.61 -8.09
N PHE A 548 27.71 -19.30 -7.60
CA PHE A 548 26.60 -19.81 -8.41
C PHE A 548 25.50 -18.77 -8.63
N ASP A 549 25.62 -17.58 -8.07
CA ASP A 549 24.65 -16.52 -8.30
C ASP A 549 25.00 -15.79 -9.61
N LEU A 550 24.20 -16.04 -10.66
CA LEU A 550 24.36 -15.34 -11.93
C LEU A 550 23.60 -14.00 -11.95
N GLY A 551 22.62 -13.78 -11.08
CA GLY A 551 21.71 -12.64 -11.17
C GLY A 551 20.93 -12.56 -12.48
N LEU A 552 20.77 -13.68 -13.20
CA LEU A 552 20.13 -13.74 -14.52
C LEU A 552 18.88 -14.61 -14.50
N SER A 553 17.70 -14.01 -14.58
CA SER A 553 16.43 -14.75 -14.64
C SER A 553 16.28 -15.62 -15.89
N SER A 554 16.90 -15.24 -17.02
CA SER A 554 16.85 -16.01 -18.27
C SER A 554 17.81 -17.22 -18.30
N ILE A 555 18.79 -17.26 -17.39
CA ILE A 555 19.83 -18.29 -17.30
C ILE A 555 20.05 -18.59 -15.82
N ASN A 556 19.14 -19.41 -15.27
CA ASN A 556 19.18 -19.84 -13.87
C ASN A 556 19.32 -21.37 -13.76
N TYR A 557 19.17 -21.87 -12.53
CA TYR A 557 19.31 -23.28 -12.17
C TYR A 557 17.95 -23.92 -11.87
N ASP A 558 16.87 -23.41 -12.46
CA ASP A 558 15.52 -23.92 -12.21
C ASP A 558 15.42 -25.39 -12.62
N GLY A 559 14.87 -26.22 -11.72
CA GLY A 559 14.77 -27.66 -11.93
C GLY A 559 16.11 -28.41 -11.89
N GLN A 560 17.23 -27.73 -11.61
CA GLN A 560 18.55 -28.34 -11.53
C GLN A 560 18.98 -28.55 -10.07
N ALA A 561 19.36 -29.78 -9.75
CA ALA A 561 19.92 -30.14 -8.45
C ALA A 561 21.40 -30.52 -8.60
N THR A 562 22.27 -29.77 -7.93
CA THR A 562 23.72 -29.85 -8.15
C THR A 562 24.45 -30.50 -6.98
N VAL A 563 25.38 -31.41 -7.28
CA VAL A 563 26.37 -31.89 -6.30
C VAL A 563 27.69 -31.15 -6.49
N PHE A 564 28.24 -30.56 -5.45
CA PHE A 564 29.55 -29.94 -5.46
C PHE A 564 30.55 -30.73 -4.61
N SER A 565 31.72 -31.01 -5.18
CA SER A 565 32.82 -31.68 -4.49
C SER A 565 34.04 -30.78 -4.47
N GLY A 566 34.40 -30.30 -3.28
CA GLY A 566 35.49 -29.37 -3.01
C GLY A 566 36.88 -30.00 -3.07
N SER A 567 37.87 -29.33 -2.50
CA SER A 567 39.29 -29.69 -2.54
C SER A 567 39.91 -29.77 -1.14
N SER A 568 41.24 -29.79 -1.03
CA SER A 568 41.90 -29.67 0.29
C SER A 568 42.18 -28.21 0.68
N ASP A 569 41.90 -27.28 -0.22
CA ASP A 569 42.07 -25.84 -0.08
C ASP A 569 40.70 -25.20 0.23
N VAL A 570 40.68 -23.94 0.66
CA VAL A 570 39.46 -23.28 1.13
C VAL A 570 38.54 -22.92 -0.03
N GLU A 571 37.27 -23.32 0.09
CA GLU A 571 36.19 -22.97 -0.82
C GLU A 571 35.24 -21.94 -0.22
N ILE A 572 34.90 -20.94 -1.03
CA ILE A 572 33.86 -19.94 -0.74
C ILE A 572 32.75 -20.17 -1.75
N ILE A 573 31.61 -20.66 -1.29
CA ILE A 573 30.47 -21.02 -2.14
C ILE A 573 29.36 -20.02 -1.90
N LYS A 574 28.94 -19.30 -2.94
CA LYS A 574 27.74 -18.46 -2.90
C LYS A 574 26.65 -19.13 -3.71
N ILE A 575 25.46 -19.22 -3.13
CA ILE A 575 24.25 -19.70 -3.82
C ILE A 575 23.25 -18.57 -3.98
N SER A 576 22.35 -18.70 -4.95
CA SER A 576 21.19 -17.82 -5.10
C SER A 576 19.92 -18.47 -4.54
N SER A 577 18.89 -17.66 -4.32
CA SER A 577 17.54 -18.18 -4.05
C SER A 577 17.08 -19.08 -5.20
N GLY A 578 16.32 -20.14 -4.88
CA GLY A 578 15.84 -21.12 -5.86
C GLY A 578 16.82 -22.25 -6.20
N GLN A 579 18.00 -22.32 -5.55
CA GLN A 579 18.99 -23.35 -5.88
C GLN A 579 18.93 -24.58 -4.97
N ILE A 580 19.22 -25.75 -5.56
CA ILE A 580 19.44 -27.00 -4.83
C ILE A 580 20.91 -27.42 -4.95
N LEU A 581 21.62 -27.41 -3.82
CA LEU A 581 23.05 -27.69 -3.78
C LEU A 581 23.43 -28.68 -2.66
N ASP A 582 24.07 -29.79 -3.04
CA ASP A 582 24.71 -30.72 -2.11
C ASP A 582 26.22 -30.46 -2.05
N ILE A 583 26.66 -29.93 -0.92
CA ILE A 583 28.04 -29.62 -0.58
C ILE A 583 28.56 -30.52 0.56
N THR A 584 27.99 -31.70 0.75
CA THR A 584 28.44 -32.66 1.79
C THR A 584 29.89 -33.15 1.61
N ASN A 585 30.52 -32.84 0.46
CA ASN A 585 31.87 -33.29 0.10
C ASN A 585 32.84 -32.12 -0.19
N LEU A 586 32.89 -31.10 0.67
CA LEU A 586 33.92 -30.03 0.58
C LEU A 586 35.32 -30.47 1.03
N LYS A 587 35.40 -31.55 1.82
CA LYS A 587 36.62 -32.18 2.34
C LYS A 587 37.19 -31.46 3.57
N GLY A 588 38.47 -31.05 3.59
CA GLY A 588 39.26 -30.95 4.83
C GLY A 588 39.70 -29.55 5.27
N SER A 589 39.35 -28.52 4.49
CA SER A 589 39.54 -27.10 4.76
C SER A 589 38.44 -26.56 5.70
N GLN A 590 38.56 -25.29 6.10
CA GLN A 590 37.45 -24.55 6.67
C GLN A 590 36.85 -23.72 5.54
N ASP A 591 35.71 -24.17 5.02
CA ASP A 591 35.04 -23.55 3.89
C ASP A 591 33.97 -22.56 4.35
N LYS A 592 33.53 -21.69 3.45
CA LYS A 592 32.46 -20.70 3.71
C LYS A 592 31.32 -20.89 2.72
N VAL A 593 30.10 -20.90 3.23
CA VAL A 593 28.89 -21.03 2.43
C VAL A 593 28.02 -19.81 2.67
N PHE A 594 27.88 -18.99 1.63
CA PHE A 594 27.10 -17.77 1.59
C PHE A 594 25.69 -18.12 1.12
N LEU A 595 24.73 -17.97 2.01
CA LEU A 595 23.32 -18.34 1.86
C LEU A 595 22.47 -17.06 1.71
N PRO A 596 21.51 -17.03 0.78
CA PRO A 596 20.57 -15.91 0.68
C PRO A 596 19.64 -15.88 1.89
N GLY A 597 19.22 -14.69 2.30
CA GLY A 597 18.30 -14.52 3.44
C GLY A 597 18.97 -14.53 4.81
N GLU A 598 18.16 -14.51 5.86
CA GLU A 598 18.57 -14.50 7.26
C GLU A 598 18.66 -15.94 7.81
N LEU A 599 19.24 -16.11 9.00
CA LEU A 599 19.26 -17.41 9.68
C LEU A 599 17.84 -17.98 9.87
N SER A 600 16.88 -17.13 10.25
CA SER A 600 15.48 -17.49 10.53
C SER A 600 14.81 -18.22 9.36
N ASP A 601 15.11 -17.81 8.13
CA ASP A 601 14.56 -18.38 6.90
C ASP A 601 14.81 -19.88 6.74
N TYR A 602 15.86 -20.41 7.39
CA TYR A 602 16.25 -21.81 7.29
C TYR A 602 15.83 -22.64 8.50
N LEU A 603 15.26 -22.02 9.54
CA LEU A 603 14.96 -22.73 10.79
C LEU A 603 13.74 -23.64 10.67
N THR A 604 12.72 -23.23 9.91
CA THR A 604 11.46 -23.97 9.80
C THR A 604 11.66 -25.36 9.18
N HIS A 605 12.28 -25.43 8.00
CA HIS A 605 12.40 -26.66 7.22
C HIS A 605 13.76 -27.36 7.31
N SER A 606 14.68 -26.87 8.16
CA SER A 606 15.96 -27.56 8.37
C SER A 606 15.83 -28.86 9.17
N SER A 607 16.69 -29.83 8.87
CA SER A 607 16.74 -31.14 9.51
C SER A 607 18.16 -31.71 9.56
N ILE A 608 18.39 -32.69 10.44
CA ILE A 608 19.65 -33.44 10.50
C ILE A 608 19.42 -34.95 10.57
N SER A 609 20.17 -35.71 9.79
CA SER A 609 20.24 -37.16 9.88
C SER A 609 21.17 -37.57 11.03
N SER A 610 20.64 -38.21 12.07
CA SER A 610 21.44 -38.72 13.19
C SER A 610 22.38 -39.88 12.79
N ALA A 611 22.14 -40.52 11.64
CA ALA A 611 22.97 -41.63 11.14
C ALA A 611 24.21 -41.13 10.38
N THR A 612 24.06 -40.09 9.55
CA THR A 612 25.11 -39.57 8.67
C THR A 612 25.69 -38.23 9.13
N ASN A 613 25.01 -37.52 10.04
CA ASN A 613 25.25 -36.12 10.40
C ASN A 613 25.10 -35.14 9.24
N GLU A 614 24.42 -35.54 8.17
CA GLU A 614 24.03 -34.65 7.07
C GLU A 614 22.91 -33.74 7.54
N MET A 615 23.13 -32.44 7.40
CA MET A 615 22.13 -31.40 7.62
C MET A 615 21.53 -31.03 6.26
N THR A 616 20.21 -30.86 6.23
CA THR A 616 19.49 -30.27 5.10
C THR A 616 18.90 -28.97 5.58
N LEU A 617 19.26 -27.86 4.94
CA LEU A 617 18.76 -26.52 5.23
C LEU A 617 17.86 -26.14 4.05
N ILE A 618 16.62 -25.76 4.33
CA ILE A 618 15.65 -25.34 3.31
C ILE A 618 15.10 -23.98 3.71
N SER A 619 15.08 -23.05 2.77
CA SER A 619 14.43 -21.73 2.90
C SER A 619 13.32 -21.59 1.85
N THR A 620 12.21 -21.00 2.29
CA THR A 620 11.06 -20.61 1.46
C THR A 620 10.92 -19.09 1.32
N ALA A 621 11.95 -18.35 1.72
CA ALA A 621 11.97 -16.90 1.64
C ALA A 621 11.76 -16.42 0.20
N GLY A 622 10.99 -15.34 0.06
CA GLY A 622 10.59 -14.79 -1.25
C GLY A 622 9.73 -15.76 -2.07
N PHE A 623 9.00 -16.67 -1.41
CA PHE A 623 8.17 -17.70 -2.04
C PHE A 623 8.95 -18.62 -3.00
N SER A 624 10.27 -18.76 -2.80
CA SER A 624 11.14 -19.65 -3.57
C SER A 624 11.40 -20.98 -2.84
N TYR A 625 12.25 -21.84 -3.42
CA TYR A 625 12.73 -23.06 -2.78
C TYR A 625 14.25 -23.15 -2.88
N THR A 626 14.95 -22.95 -1.76
CA THR A 626 16.41 -23.10 -1.69
C THR A 626 16.74 -24.26 -0.78
N GLU A 627 17.47 -25.28 -1.27
CA GLU A 627 17.86 -26.46 -0.48
C GLU A 627 19.38 -26.65 -0.50
N VAL A 628 20.00 -26.70 0.69
CA VAL A 628 21.43 -26.94 0.85
C VAL A 628 21.68 -28.14 1.74
N LYS A 629 22.51 -29.09 1.28
CA LYS A 629 22.94 -30.23 2.09
C LYS A 629 24.39 -30.12 2.48
N PHE A 630 24.69 -30.27 3.77
CA PHE A 630 26.03 -30.09 4.30
C PHE A 630 26.37 -31.04 5.46
N ILE A 631 27.65 -31.34 5.67
CA ILE A 631 28.14 -32.10 6.84
C ILE A 631 29.13 -31.23 7.61
N ALA A 632 28.80 -30.89 8.86
CA ALA A 632 29.75 -30.22 9.74
C ALA A 632 30.84 -31.20 10.23
N THR A 633 32.09 -30.88 9.92
CA THR A 633 33.25 -31.63 10.43
C THR A 633 33.76 -31.07 11.76
N PRO A 634 34.22 -31.92 12.70
CA PRO A 634 34.72 -31.47 14.01
C PRO A 634 36.12 -30.82 13.95
N THR A 635 36.83 -30.93 12.83
CA THR A 635 38.15 -30.35 12.61
C THR A 635 38.07 -29.45 11.40
N ALA A 636 38.34 -28.15 11.56
CA ALA A 636 38.10 -27.13 10.54
C ALA A 636 36.61 -27.00 10.15
N SER A 637 35.74 -26.83 11.15
CA SER A 637 34.30 -26.60 10.89
C SER A 637 34.11 -25.41 9.96
N ASP A 638 33.32 -25.66 8.93
CA ASP A 638 32.90 -24.68 7.94
C ASP A 638 32.00 -23.62 8.57
N VAL A 639 31.80 -22.54 7.82
CA VAL A 639 31.05 -21.36 8.24
C VAL A 639 29.87 -21.16 7.29
N LEU A 640 28.68 -21.03 7.85
CA LEU A 640 27.47 -20.60 7.14
C LEU A 640 27.35 -19.09 7.34
N VAL A 641 27.18 -18.35 6.26
CA VAL A 641 27.10 -16.89 6.23
C VAL A 641 25.73 -16.51 5.68
N PHE A 642 24.94 -15.80 6.47
CA PHE A 642 23.62 -15.28 6.14
C PHE A 642 23.69 -13.75 6.02
N SER A 643 22.59 -13.11 5.63
CA SER A 643 22.49 -11.64 5.57
C SER A 643 22.59 -10.98 6.96
N ASP A 644 22.16 -11.67 8.03
CA ASP A 644 22.19 -11.19 9.42
C ASP A 644 23.45 -11.60 10.20
N GLY A 645 24.34 -12.40 9.61
CA GLY A 645 25.64 -12.74 10.16
C GLY A 645 26.09 -14.18 9.86
N GLN A 646 27.22 -14.60 10.44
CA GLN A 646 27.79 -15.93 10.23
C GLN A 646 27.73 -16.82 11.47
N VAL A 647 27.66 -18.14 11.27
CA VAL A 647 27.71 -19.17 12.32
C VAL A 647 28.54 -20.37 11.86
N LYS A 648 29.19 -21.04 12.80
CA LYS A 648 29.89 -22.29 12.48
C LYS A 648 28.91 -23.41 12.23
N ALA A 649 29.16 -24.21 11.19
CA ALA A 649 28.37 -25.39 10.89
C ALA A 649 28.31 -26.38 12.08
N SER A 650 29.36 -26.46 12.91
CA SER A 650 29.38 -27.27 14.13
C SER A 650 28.34 -26.83 15.18
N ASP A 651 28.11 -25.52 15.29
CA ASP A 651 27.20 -24.94 16.27
C ASP A 651 25.75 -25.11 15.78
N PHE A 652 25.52 -24.87 14.48
CA PHE A 652 24.25 -25.17 13.81
C PHE A 652 23.87 -26.66 13.90
N LYS A 653 24.84 -27.56 13.71
CA LYS A 653 24.66 -28.99 13.92
C LYS A 653 24.23 -29.33 15.34
N ALA A 654 24.87 -28.72 16.35
CA ALA A 654 24.52 -28.96 17.75
C ALA A 654 23.08 -28.51 18.04
N PHE A 655 22.66 -27.38 17.49
CA PHE A 655 21.29 -26.87 17.56
C PHE A 655 20.27 -27.85 16.95
N LEU A 656 20.52 -28.36 15.73
CA LEU A 656 19.62 -29.33 15.09
C LEU A 656 19.55 -30.67 15.84
N LEU A 657 20.68 -31.17 16.37
CA LEU A 657 20.71 -32.41 17.16
C LEU A 657 19.97 -32.28 18.50
N ASN A 658 19.83 -31.05 19.00
CA ASN A 658 19.07 -30.73 20.21
C ASN A 658 17.61 -30.36 19.89
N ASP A 659 17.08 -30.81 18.75
CA ASP A 659 15.68 -30.61 18.34
C ASP A 659 15.27 -29.12 18.36
N LYS A 660 16.19 -28.24 17.94
CA LYS A 660 15.97 -26.79 17.86
C LYS A 660 15.56 -26.14 19.21
N ALA A 661 15.97 -26.72 20.34
CA ALA A 661 15.43 -26.39 21.67
C ALA A 661 15.56 -24.91 22.10
N ALA A 662 16.61 -24.19 21.70
CA ALA A 662 16.75 -22.77 22.00
C ALA A 662 17.52 -22.04 20.89
N ILE A 663 16.85 -21.13 20.19
CA ILE A 663 17.48 -20.31 19.13
C ILE A 663 18.65 -19.47 19.68
N SER A 664 18.62 -19.12 20.96
CA SER A 664 19.71 -18.41 21.65
C SER A 664 21.04 -19.19 21.69
N ASP A 665 21.02 -20.49 21.40
CA ASP A 665 22.23 -21.31 21.28
C ASP A 665 22.98 -21.02 19.95
N LEU A 666 22.32 -20.38 18.98
CA LEU A 666 22.91 -19.86 17.76
C LEU A 666 23.21 -18.36 17.92
N VAL A 667 24.45 -18.05 18.28
CA VAL A 667 24.93 -16.67 18.33
C VAL A 667 25.61 -16.33 17.02
N LEU A 668 25.00 -15.43 16.25
CA LEU A 668 25.58 -14.93 15.01
C LEU A 668 26.75 -13.98 15.28
N ASP A 669 27.77 -14.08 14.43
CA ASP A 669 28.85 -13.12 14.31
C ASP A 669 28.56 -12.20 13.11
N ASN A 670 28.15 -10.96 13.39
CA ASN A 670 27.72 -10.01 12.37
C ASN A 670 28.91 -9.26 11.72
N SER A 671 30.15 -9.74 11.90
CA SER A 671 31.34 -9.13 11.27
C SER A 671 31.50 -9.47 9.79
N VAL A 672 30.76 -10.46 9.30
CA VAL A 672 30.70 -10.88 7.90
C VAL A 672 29.25 -11.23 7.60
N THR A 673 28.67 -10.62 6.58
CA THR A 673 27.33 -10.96 6.07
C THR A 673 27.42 -11.53 4.65
N ASN A 674 26.28 -11.94 4.09
CA ASN A 674 26.19 -12.47 2.73
C ASN A 674 26.77 -11.52 1.65
N ASP A 675 26.80 -10.20 1.94
CA ASP A 675 27.31 -9.19 1.02
C ASP A 675 28.84 -9.03 1.07
N ASP A 676 29.49 -9.54 2.12
CA ASP A 676 30.93 -9.40 2.37
C ASP A 676 31.76 -10.50 1.67
N ILE A 677 31.41 -10.85 0.43
CA ILE A 677 32.15 -11.86 -0.33
C ILE A 677 33.57 -11.33 -0.67
N PRO A 678 34.64 -12.11 -0.37
CA PRO A 678 36.00 -11.73 -0.72
C PRO A 678 36.22 -11.54 -2.22
N SER A 679 37.26 -10.80 -2.61
CA SER A 679 37.62 -10.56 -4.02
C SER A 679 38.81 -11.41 -4.51
N SER A 680 39.13 -12.51 -3.83
CA SER A 680 40.29 -13.35 -4.15
C SER A 680 40.14 -14.06 -5.49
N THR A 681 41.15 -13.95 -6.36
CA THR A 681 41.26 -14.72 -7.60
C THR A 681 42.42 -15.70 -7.49
N ASN A 682 42.14 -16.99 -7.46
CA ASN A 682 43.15 -18.04 -7.41
C ASN A 682 42.88 -19.11 -8.48
N ASP A 683 43.93 -19.85 -8.86
CA ASP A 683 43.83 -20.92 -9.85
C ASP A 683 43.03 -22.10 -9.29
N ALA A 684 41.92 -22.44 -9.95
CA ALA A 684 41.19 -23.69 -9.72
C ALA A 684 40.86 -24.39 -11.04
N LYS A 685 40.80 -25.72 -11.00
CA LYS A 685 40.39 -26.58 -12.10
C LYS A 685 39.18 -27.40 -11.70
N ILE A 686 38.11 -27.18 -12.45
CA ILE A 686 36.77 -27.67 -12.18
C ILE A 686 36.32 -28.55 -13.34
N LYS A 687 35.64 -29.64 -13.01
CA LYS A 687 34.89 -30.44 -13.97
C LYS A 687 33.40 -30.35 -13.64
N ALA A 688 32.60 -29.90 -14.59
CA ALA A 688 31.15 -29.89 -14.52
C ALA A 688 30.56 -31.00 -15.42
N ILE A 689 29.57 -31.73 -14.90
CA ILE A 689 29.04 -32.94 -15.52
C ILE A 689 27.52 -32.95 -15.37
N ALA A 690 26.78 -33.06 -16.47
CA ALA A 690 25.37 -33.42 -16.44
C ALA A 690 25.20 -34.91 -16.10
N LEU A 691 24.34 -35.20 -15.14
CA LEU A 691 24.07 -36.52 -14.60
C LEU A 691 22.81 -37.16 -15.21
N ASP A 692 21.93 -36.36 -15.80
CA ASP A 692 20.69 -36.79 -16.41
C ASP A 692 20.59 -36.35 -17.89
N PRO A 693 19.45 -36.56 -18.59
CA PRO A 693 19.28 -36.20 -19.99
C PRO A 693 18.53 -34.88 -20.27
N THR A 694 18.11 -34.09 -19.28
CA THR A 694 17.18 -32.96 -19.49
C THR A 694 17.84 -31.67 -19.99
N GLY A 695 19.16 -31.53 -19.83
CA GLY A 695 19.91 -30.33 -20.21
C GLY A 695 20.16 -29.45 -18.99
N GLU A 696 21.43 -29.10 -18.73
CA GLU A 696 21.84 -28.42 -17.50
C GLU A 696 22.46 -27.04 -17.76
N THR A 697 22.33 -26.14 -16.78
CA THR A 697 23.03 -24.86 -16.74
C THR A 697 24.38 -25.01 -16.03
N PHE A 698 25.44 -24.58 -16.71
CA PHE A 698 26.80 -24.52 -16.19
C PHE A 698 27.36 -23.11 -16.23
N THR A 699 28.14 -22.74 -15.22
CA THR A 699 28.91 -21.49 -15.22
C THR A 699 30.37 -21.74 -14.86
N SER A 700 31.25 -20.97 -15.46
CA SER A 700 32.59 -20.72 -14.90
C SER A 700 32.52 -19.69 -13.76
N PHE A 701 33.60 -19.51 -12.99
CA PHE A 701 33.57 -18.75 -11.74
C PHE A 701 34.47 -17.51 -11.81
N THR A 702 35.42 -17.37 -10.89
CA THR A 702 36.33 -16.22 -10.84
C THR A 702 37.43 -16.27 -11.91
N PRO A 703 38.05 -15.13 -12.26
CA PRO A 703 39.18 -15.09 -13.18
C PRO A 703 40.30 -16.06 -12.77
N ALA A 704 41.01 -16.60 -13.77
CA ALA A 704 42.03 -17.65 -13.65
C ALA A 704 41.51 -19.08 -13.37
N THR A 705 40.20 -19.26 -13.17
CA THR A 705 39.62 -20.61 -13.07
C THR A 705 39.51 -21.30 -14.43
N SER A 706 39.62 -22.63 -14.43
CA SER A 706 39.47 -23.50 -15.60
C SER A 706 38.30 -24.46 -15.43
N LEU A 707 37.32 -24.43 -16.32
CA LEU A 707 36.15 -25.29 -16.33
C LEU A 707 36.19 -26.28 -17.49
N GLN A 708 35.95 -27.55 -17.21
CA GLN A 708 35.69 -28.58 -18.21
C GLN A 708 34.24 -29.04 -18.13
N VAL A 709 33.48 -28.89 -19.20
CA VAL A 709 32.04 -29.22 -19.22
C VAL A 709 31.82 -30.55 -19.94
N SER A 710 31.00 -31.40 -19.35
CA SER A 710 30.48 -32.62 -19.94
C SER A 710 28.95 -32.58 -19.89
N GLY A 711 28.32 -32.20 -21.00
CA GLY A 711 26.87 -32.02 -21.11
C GLY A 711 26.06 -33.31 -21.15
N SER A 712 24.81 -33.23 -21.57
CA SER A 712 23.77 -34.25 -21.58
C SER A 712 23.28 -34.55 -23.01
N VAL A 713 22.07 -35.08 -23.17
CA VAL A 713 21.43 -35.17 -24.50
C VAL A 713 20.34 -34.11 -24.67
N GLY A 714 20.03 -33.38 -23.60
CA GLY A 714 19.17 -32.20 -23.60
C GLY A 714 19.97 -30.96 -23.96
N VAL A 715 19.33 -29.80 -23.92
CA VAL A 715 19.96 -28.51 -24.24
C VAL A 715 20.70 -28.00 -23.01
N ASP A 716 22.02 -28.10 -23.04
CA ASP A 716 22.86 -27.56 -21.98
C ASP A 716 23.20 -26.09 -22.24
N LYS A 717 23.27 -25.29 -21.17
CA LYS A 717 23.68 -23.88 -21.21
C LYS A 717 25.02 -23.72 -20.52
N VAL A 718 25.97 -23.02 -21.14
CA VAL A 718 27.29 -22.73 -20.55
C VAL A 718 27.54 -21.24 -20.55
N TYR A 719 27.51 -20.63 -19.37
CA TYR A 719 27.83 -19.22 -19.16
C TYR A 719 29.32 -19.01 -18.86
N VAL A 720 30.01 -18.29 -19.75
CA VAL A 720 31.44 -18.00 -19.62
C VAL A 720 31.63 -16.66 -18.91
N ARG A 721 32.24 -16.72 -17.71
CA ARG A 721 32.65 -15.56 -16.93
C ARG A 721 34.00 -15.04 -17.44
N GLU A 722 34.18 -13.74 -17.32
CA GLU A 722 35.35 -13.04 -17.85
C GLU A 722 36.67 -13.56 -17.25
N GLY A 723 37.68 -13.72 -18.10
CA GLY A 723 39.04 -14.11 -17.66
C GLY A 723 39.16 -15.57 -17.21
N THR A 724 38.21 -16.44 -17.60
CA THR A 724 38.22 -17.88 -17.31
C THR A 724 38.63 -18.71 -18.52
N THR A 725 39.07 -19.95 -18.26
CA THR A 725 39.31 -20.95 -19.31
C THR A 725 38.17 -21.97 -19.31
N VAL A 726 37.45 -22.14 -20.41
CA VAL A 726 36.31 -23.06 -20.55
C VAL A 726 36.54 -24.04 -21.70
N ASP A 727 36.46 -25.34 -21.42
CA ASP A 727 36.40 -26.40 -22.42
C ASP A 727 34.96 -26.94 -22.51
N ALA A 728 34.26 -26.53 -23.56
CA ALA A 728 32.90 -26.92 -23.89
C ALA A 728 32.87 -27.84 -25.13
N THR A 729 33.92 -28.62 -25.37
CA THR A 729 33.99 -29.54 -26.53
C THR A 729 33.14 -30.80 -26.37
N ASN A 730 32.62 -31.07 -25.18
CA ASN A 730 31.94 -32.32 -24.82
C ASN A 730 30.52 -32.09 -24.25
N LEU A 731 29.73 -31.20 -24.88
CA LEU A 731 28.31 -30.99 -24.54
C LEU A 731 27.39 -32.12 -25.04
N LYS A 732 27.93 -32.96 -25.93
CA LYS A 732 27.38 -34.22 -26.46
C LYS A 732 26.31 -34.09 -27.54
N SER A 733 25.02 -33.91 -27.24
CA SER A 733 23.94 -33.94 -28.24
C SER A 733 22.89 -32.90 -27.90
N SER A 734 22.15 -32.48 -28.94
CA SER A 734 21.24 -31.33 -28.96
C SER A 734 21.92 -30.10 -29.59
N VAL A 735 21.29 -28.94 -29.44
CA VAL A 735 21.86 -27.64 -29.74
C VAL A 735 22.11 -26.99 -28.41
N ASP A 736 23.35 -27.05 -27.95
CA ASP A 736 23.72 -26.45 -26.67
C ASP A 736 24.02 -24.95 -26.85
N GLU A 737 23.94 -24.18 -25.78
CA GLU A 737 24.08 -22.72 -25.81
C GLU A 737 25.31 -22.29 -25.00
N ILE A 738 26.27 -21.64 -25.66
CA ILE A 738 27.49 -21.14 -25.04
C ILE A 738 27.45 -19.62 -25.05
N TYR A 739 27.33 -19.02 -23.87
CA TYR A 739 27.18 -17.59 -23.67
C TYR A 739 28.52 -16.93 -23.36
N LEU A 740 28.93 -16.02 -24.24
CA LEU A 740 30.17 -15.25 -24.17
C LEU A 740 29.84 -13.77 -23.94
N GLN A 741 30.49 -13.14 -22.96
CA GLN A 741 30.20 -11.76 -22.58
C GLN A 741 30.79 -10.71 -23.54
N GLY A 742 31.80 -11.07 -24.32
CA GLY A 742 32.35 -10.19 -25.36
C GLY A 742 31.55 -10.19 -26.65
N THR A 743 31.75 -9.16 -27.47
CA THR A 743 31.30 -9.13 -28.86
C THR A 743 32.11 -10.10 -29.70
N TRP A 744 31.59 -10.54 -30.85
CA TRP A 744 32.33 -11.38 -31.79
C TRP A 744 33.72 -10.80 -32.10
N SER A 745 33.86 -9.48 -32.29
CA SER A 745 35.13 -8.84 -32.60
C SER A 745 36.16 -8.86 -31.46
N ASP A 746 35.75 -9.04 -30.21
CA ASP A 746 36.66 -9.02 -29.05
C ASP A 746 37.55 -10.27 -28.99
N TYR A 747 37.12 -11.36 -29.63
CA TYR A 747 37.79 -12.65 -29.57
C TYR A 747 38.77 -12.86 -30.73
N THR A 748 40.01 -13.21 -30.40
CA THR A 748 40.91 -13.89 -31.33
C THR A 748 40.41 -15.31 -31.56
N LYS A 749 40.33 -15.73 -32.83
CA LYS A 749 39.76 -17.00 -33.27
C LYS A 749 40.83 -17.88 -33.90
N HIS A 750 40.89 -19.14 -33.51
CA HIS A 750 41.83 -20.10 -34.06
C HIS A 750 41.19 -21.50 -34.16
N ILE A 751 41.56 -22.27 -35.19
CA ILE A 751 41.15 -23.67 -35.31
C ILE A 751 42.30 -24.57 -34.85
N ASP A 752 42.08 -25.37 -33.82
CA ASP A 752 43.11 -26.28 -33.31
C ASP A 752 43.37 -27.48 -34.26
N ASN A 753 44.36 -28.31 -33.91
CA ASN A 753 44.71 -29.49 -34.70
C ASN A 753 43.59 -30.55 -34.76
N SER A 754 42.63 -30.49 -33.84
CA SER A 754 41.45 -31.37 -33.77
C SER A 754 40.27 -30.81 -34.57
N GLY A 755 40.38 -29.59 -35.07
CA GLY A 755 39.32 -28.88 -35.80
C GLY A 755 38.37 -28.07 -34.90
N ASN A 756 38.61 -28.02 -33.60
CA ASN A 756 37.83 -27.25 -32.64
C ASN A 756 38.09 -25.75 -32.80
N LEU A 757 37.07 -24.95 -32.49
CA LEU A 757 37.19 -23.49 -32.47
C LEU A 757 37.68 -23.05 -31.09
N LEU A 758 38.76 -22.29 -31.09
CA LEU A 758 39.34 -21.64 -29.92
C LEU A 758 39.08 -20.14 -30.01
N LEU A 759 38.40 -19.60 -28.99
CA LEU A 759 38.13 -18.18 -28.80
C LEU A 759 38.99 -17.69 -27.64
N SER A 760 39.69 -16.58 -27.82
CA SER A 760 40.55 -16.02 -26.77
C SER A 760 40.55 -14.50 -26.74
N ARG A 761 40.58 -13.91 -25.55
CA ARG A 761 40.78 -12.48 -25.34
C ARG A 761 41.50 -12.24 -24.02
N THR A 762 42.26 -11.15 -23.92
CA THR A 762 42.90 -10.74 -22.67
C THR A 762 42.12 -9.57 -22.08
N LEU A 763 41.73 -9.67 -20.81
CA LEU A 763 40.89 -8.69 -20.12
C LEU A 763 41.63 -8.10 -18.92
N LEU A 764 41.44 -6.82 -18.68
CA LEU A 764 41.96 -6.13 -17.49
C LEU A 764 40.87 -6.11 -16.41
N ILE A 765 41.00 -6.98 -15.42
CA ILE A 765 40.06 -7.10 -14.30
C ILE A 765 40.78 -6.67 -13.03
N ASN A 766 40.27 -5.64 -12.34
CA ASN A 766 40.88 -5.08 -11.12
C ASN A 766 42.38 -4.76 -11.25
N GLY A 767 42.80 -4.27 -12.42
CA GLY A 767 44.20 -3.90 -12.70
C GLY A 767 45.13 -5.08 -13.04
N THR A 768 44.61 -6.31 -13.13
CA THR A 768 45.36 -7.51 -13.52
C THR A 768 44.85 -8.05 -14.85
N ASN A 769 45.76 -8.47 -15.73
CA ASN A 769 45.39 -9.09 -17.01
C ASN A 769 45.09 -10.57 -16.81
N TYR A 770 43.93 -11.00 -17.27
CA TYR A 770 43.52 -12.41 -17.32
C TYR A 770 43.23 -12.81 -18.76
N ASP A 771 43.63 -14.02 -19.12
CA ASP A 771 43.30 -14.61 -20.40
C ASP A 771 41.97 -15.37 -20.28
N GLU A 772 40.98 -14.95 -21.06
CA GLU A 772 39.77 -15.72 -21.30
C GLU A 772 40.01 -16.66 -22.49
N LEU A 773 39.71 -17.94 -22.32
CA LEU A 773 39.93 -18.98 -23.34
C LEU A 773 38.73 -19.92 -23.41
N VAL A 774 38.02 -19.96 -24.53
CA VAL A 774 36.88 -20.86 -24.73
C VAL A 774 37.16 -21.81 -25.88
N THR A 775 37.05 -23.11 -25.64
CA THR A 775 37.19 -24.15 -26.66
C THR A 775 35.84 -24.81 -26.92
N VAL A 776 35.38 -24.80 -28.17
CA VAL A 776 34.12 -25.43 -28.59
C VAL A 776 34.36 -26.41 -29.74
N ALA A 777 33.50 -27.42 -29.86
CA ALA A 777 33.63 -28.44 -30.89
C ALA A 777 33.53 -27.85 -32.32
N SER A 778 33.97 -28.59 -33.33
CA SER A 778 34.02 -28.09 -34.71
C SER A 778 32.68 -27.81 -35.42
N GLY A 779 31.54 -28.23 -34.86
CA GLY A 779 30.25 -28.20 -35.55
C GLY A 779 30.11 -29.14 -36.74
N SER A 780 31.04 -30.09 -36.92
CA SER A 780 31.04 -30.99 -38.09
C SER A 780 29.94 -32.06 -38.08
N THR A 781 29.28 -32.27 -36.93
CA THR A 781 28.09 -33.11 -36.78
C THR A 781 26.93 -32.28 -36.23
N ILE A 782 25.69 -32.76 -36.41
CA ILE A 782 24.51 -32.11 -35.84
C ILE A 782 24.64 -31.93 -34.33
N SER A 783 25.24 -32.92 -33.65
CA SER A 783 25.40 -32.99 -32.20
C SER A 783 26.55 -32.14 -31.64
N THR A 784 27.37 -31.51 -32.49
CA THR A 784 28.47 -30.64 -32.06
C THR A 784 28.33 -29.23 -32.63
N ASN A 785 27.21 -29.00 -33.34
CA ASN A 785 26.89 -27.73 -33.96
C ASN A 785 26.06 -26.93 -32.95
N ASP A 786 26.75 -26.33 -32.00
CA ASP A 786 26.10 -25.64 -30.89
C ASP A 786 25.89 -24.16 -31.22
N LEU A 787 25.12 -23.45 -30.41
CA LEU A 787 24.87 -22.02 -30.55
C LEU A 787 25.90 -21.23 -29.72
N LEU A 788 26.73 -20.43 -30.39
CA LEU A 788 27.62 -19.47 -29.75
C LEU A 788 26.88 -18.14 -29.65
N VAL A 789 26.62 -17.68 -28.44
CA VAL A 789 25.92 -16.43 -28.15
C VAL A 789 26.95 -15.42 -27.64
N PHE A 790 27.08 -14.29 -28.32
CA PHE A 790 27.97 -13.18 -27.99
C PHE A 790 27.14 -11.97 -27.53
N ALA A 791 27.80 -10.95 -27.00
CA ALA A 791 27.13 -9.70 -26.60
C ALA A 791 26.44 -8.95 -27.76
N ASP A 792 26.82 -9.23 -29.01
CA ASP A 792 26.33 -8.55 -30.23
C ASP A 792 25.60 -9.49 -31.22
N GLY A 793 25.30 -10.73 -30.82
CA GLY A 793 24.47 -11.67 -31.57
C GLY A 793 24.88 -13.13 -31.38
N ALA A 794 24.22 -14.05 -32.07
CA ALA A 794 24.52 -15.47 -32.00
C ALA A 794 24.88 -16.07 -33.37
N ILE A 795 25.63 -17.16 -33.36
CA ILE A 795 26.02 -17.91 -34.56
C ILE A 795 26.18 -19.40 -34.24
N ARG A 796 25.85 -20.24 -35.21
CA ARG A 796 26.06 -21.70 -35.12
C ARG A 796 27.55 -22.02 -35.22
N THR A 797 28.02 -22.98 -34.42
CA THR A 797 29.43 -23.34 -34.35
C THR A 797 29.99 -23.80 -35.71
N GLN A 798 29.19 -24.51 -36.50
CA GLN A 798 29.56 -24.89 -37.87
C GLN A 798 29.84 -23.66 -38.77
N ASP A 799 28.98 -22.64 -38.70
CA ASP A 799 29.09 -21.43 -39.51
C ASP A 799 30.24 -20.54 -39.01
N ALA A 800 30.43 -20.45 -37.69
CA ALA A 800 31.56 -19.78 -37.08
C ALA A 800 32.90 -20.40 -37.51
N VAL A 801 33.02 -21.74 -37.48
CA VAL A 801 34.21 -22.46 -37.95
C VAL A 801 34.44 -22.25 -39.45
N ALA A 802 33.37 -22.23 -40.25
CA ALA A 802 33.47 -21.96 -41.69
C ALA A 802 33.99 -20.54 -41.97
N ALA A 803 33.47 -19.53 -41.27
CA ALA A 803 33.92 -18.15 -41.38
C ALA A 803 35.40 -17.99 -40.99
N VAL A 804 35.82 -18.60 -39.87
CA VAL A 804 37.22 -18.56 -39.40
C VAL A 804 38.16 -19.27 -40.38
N LYS A 805 37.78 -20.44 -40.93
CA LYS A 805 38.60 -21.14 -41.94
C LYS A 805 38.71 -20.39 -43.28
N ALA A 806 37.73 -19.54 -43.59
CA ALA A 806 37.71 -18.72 -44.79
C ALA A 806 38.49 -17.40 -44.63
N ASP A 807 39.04 -17.13 -43.43
CA ASP A 807 39.59 -15.82 -43.04
C ASP A 807 38.59 -14.67 -43.33
N ASP A 808 37.29 -14.89 -43.09
CA ASP A 808 36.25 -13.90 -43.35
C ASP A 808 36.35 -12.71 -42.37
N ALA A 809 36.75 -11.55 -42.91
CA ALA A 809 36.94 -10.32 -42.16
C ALA A 809 35.67 -9.42 -42.12
N SER A 810 34.52 -9.95 -42.52
CA SER A 810 33.24 -9.22 -42.47
C SER A 810 32.82 -8.93 -41.02
N VAL A 811 32.03 -7.87 -40.83
CA VAL A 811 31.37 -7.59 -39.54
C VAL A 811 30.43 -8.74 -39.17
N PHE A 812 30.22 -8.99 -37.87
CA PHE A 812 29.52 -10.18 -37.39
C PHE A 812 28.13 -10.35 -38.01
N SER A 813 27.38 -9.25 -38.16
CA SER A 813 26.04 -9.22 -38.76
C SER A 813 25.99 -9.60 -40.25
N ALA A 814 27.13 -9.68 -40.93
CA ALA A 814 27.25 -10.09 -42.32
C ALA A 814 27.68 -11.57 -42.48
N LEU A 815 28.04 -12.25 -41.39
CA LEU A 815 28.38 -13.67 -41.45
C LEU A 815 27.15 -14.53 -41.71
N THR A 816 27.35 -15.64 -42.44
CA THR A 816 26.30 -16.62 -42.64
C THR A 816 25.91 -17.25 -41.29
N GLY A 817 24.61 -17.38 -41.01
CA GLY A 817 24.12 -17.97 -39.77
C GLY A 817 24.04 -17.01 -38.57
N PHE A 818 24.34 -15.71 -38.77
CA PHE A 818 24.15 -14.68 -37.74
C PHE A 818 22.68 -14.53 -37.33
N ASN A 819 22.43 -14.41 -36.03
CA ASN A 819 21.14 -14.08 -35.44
C ASN A 819 21.30 -12.96 -34.39
N GLY A 820 20.84 -11.75 -34.72
CA GLY A 820 20.91 -10.59 -33.82
C GLY A 820 19.80 -10.51 -32.77
N LEU A 821 18.86 -11.45 -32.75
CA LEU A 821 17.78 -11.50 -31.74
C LEU A 821 18.20 -12.20 -30.44
N ILE A 822 19.32 -12.93 -30.47
CA ILE A 822 19.84 -13.68 -29.33
C ILE A 822 21.20 -13.09 -29.00
N VAL A 823 21.34 -12.54 -27.79
CA VAL A 823 22.57 -11.93 -27.27
C VAL A 823 22.82 -12.44 -25.86
N THR A 824 24.07 -12.40 -25.42
CA THR A 824 24.42 -12.80 -24.05
C THR A 824 23.85 -11.80 -23.06
N PRO A 825 23.02 -12.24 -22.08
CA PRO A 825 22.62 -11.39 -20.98
C PRO A 825 23.85 -10.95 -20.18
N LYS A 826 23.91 -9.68 -19.84
CA LYS A 826 25.01 -9.13 -19.03
C LYS A 826 24.75 -9.43 -17.57
N LEU A 827 25.77 -9.86 -16.85
CA LEU A 827 25.75 -9.83 -15.38
C LEU A 827 25.45 -8.39 -14.97
N GLU A 828 24.37 -8.18 -14.22
CA GLU A 828 24.07 -6.86 -13.70
C GLU A 828 25.15 -6.48 -12.68
N ASN A 829 25.78 -5.32 -12.85
CA ASN A 829 26.45 -4.72 -11.70
C ASN A 829 25.32 -4.40 -10.73
N VAL A 830 25.33 -5.02 -9.55
CA VAL A 830 24.49 -4.61 -8.43
C VAL A 830 24.94 -3.20 -8.01
N ILE A 831 24.52 -2.20 -8.77
CA ILE A 831 24.17 -0.92 -8.20
C ILE A 831 22.84 -1.23 -7.54
N ASP A 832 22.91 -1.41 -6.23
CA ASP A 832 21.84 -1.19 -5.29
C ASP A 832 20.65 -0.43 -5.91
N THR A 833 19.67 -1.20 -6.38
CA THR A 833 18.35 -0.68 -6.74
C THR A 833 17.48 -0.47 -5.51
N ASP A 834 17.96 -0.78 -4.28
CA ASP A 834 17.31 -0.37 -3.03
C ASP A 834 17.41 1.15 -2.81
N PHE A 835 18.14 1.90 -3.65
CA PHE A 835 18.00 3.35 -3.68
C PHE A 835 16.74 3.86 -4.38
N ILE A 836 15.93 2.97 -4.98
CA ILE A 836 14.61 3.34 -5.52
C ILE A 836 13.46 2.54 -4.87
N PHE A 837 13.66 1.29 -4.43
CA PHE A 837 12.70 0.59 -3.56
C PHE A 837 13.40 -0.37 -2.59
N PRO A 838 13.39 -0.13 -1.27
CA PRO A 838 13.99 -1.05 -0.32
C PRO A 838 13.20 -2.37 -0.30
N SER A 839 13.87 -3.46 -0.70
CA SER A 839 13.35 -4.82 -0.59
C SER A 839 13.51 -5.37 0.84
N ALA A 840 12.79 -4.78 1.80
CA ALA A 840 12.58 -5.34 3.15
C ALA A 840 11.44 -4.61 3.87
N ALA A 841 10.27 -4.56 3.25
CA ALA A 841 8.98 -4.33 3.89
C ALA A 841 7.96 -5.01 2.98
N GLY A 842 6.93 -5.66 3.54
CA GLY A 842 5.78 -6.09 2.76
C GLY A 842 5.38 -4.98 1.79
N LYS A 843 5.19 -5.32 0.51
CA LYS A 843 4.75 -4.33 -0.47
C LYS A 843 3.39 -3.79 -0.02
N TYR A 844 3.41 -2.60 0.53
CA TYR A 844 2.27 -1.71 0.46
C TYR A 844 2.10 -1.34 -1.00
N VAL A 845 0.92 -1.58 -1.53
CA VAL A 845 0.57 -1.06 -2.84
C VAL A 845 0.24 0.41 -2.67
N ASP A 846 1.19 1.26 -3.02
CA ASP A 846 0.88 2.62 -3.43
C ASP A 846 0.56 2.59 -4.94
N GLU A 847 -0.74 2.52 -5.27
CA GLU A 847 -1.24 2.45 -6.65
C GLU A 847 -0.79 3.64 -7.51
N ALA A 848 -0.39 4.76 -6.88
CA ALA A 848 0.19 5.92 -7.56
C ALA A 848 1.46 5.57 -8.36
N LEU A 849 2.24 4.59 -7.90
CA LEU A 849 3.47 4.17 -8.57
C LEU A 849 3.19 3.27 -9.79
N ILE A 850 2.14 2.45 -9.72
CA ILE A 850 1.71 1.59 -10.83
C ILE A 850 1.18 2.45 -11.99
N GLN A 851 0.40 3.49 -11.70
CA GLN A 851 -0.09 4.43 -12.71
C GLN A 851 1.02 5.30 -13.31
N ALA A 852 2.05 5.66 -12.53
CA ALA A 852 3.23 6.36 -13.05
C ALA A 852 4.05 5.49 -14.03
N VAL A 853 4.16 4.19 -13.78
CA VAL A 853 4.87 3.25 -14.66
C VAL A 853 4.05 2.91 -15.92
N ILE A 854 2.72 2.81 -15.80
CA ILE A 854 1.83 2.61 -16.96
C ILE A 854 1.77 3.87 -17.83
N GLY A 855 1.74 5.07 -17.24
CA GLY A 855 1.78 6.34 -17.97
C GLY A 855 3.09 6.62 -18.72
N LEU A 856 4.20 6.04 -18.26
CA LEU A 856 5.50 6.09 -18.95
C LEU A 856 5.59 5.06 -20.10
N ALA A 857 4.79 4.00 -20.08
CA ALA A 857 4.77 2.98 -21.14
C ALA A 857 3.90 3.38 -22.34
N GLU A 858 2.96 4.31 -22.18
CA GLU A 858 2.06 4.75 -23.26
C GLU A 858 2.57 5.96 -24.08
N THR A 859 3.69 6.59 -23.70
CA THR A 859 4.20 7.78 -24.40
C THR A 859 5.27 7.51 -25.46
N ASP A 860 5.73 6.27 -25.64
CA ASP A 860 6.88 5.98 -26.52
C ASP A 860 6.55 5.16 -27.79
N ILE A 861 5.39 5.42 -28.39
CA ILE A 861 5.10 5.01 -29.78
C ILE A 861 4.50 6.18 -30.55
N THR A 862 5.34 7.14 -30.97
CA THR A 862 5.32 7.81 -32.30
C THR A 862 6.17 9.08 -32.32
N ALA A 863 7.36 9.03 -32.93
CA ALA A 863 7.81 10.01 -33.94
C ALA A 863 9.27 9.78 -34.32
N ASN A 864 9.47 9.41 -35.58
CA ASN A 864 10.76 9.35 -36.24
C ASN A 864 11.14 10.75 -36.77
N GLU A 865 12.44 11.04 -36.78
CA GLU A 865 13.15 12.07 -37.57
C GLU A 865 12.71 13.54 -37.46
N GLN A 866 13.52 14.37 -36.76
CA GLN A 866 14.25 15.46 -37.41
C GLN A 866 15.31 16.11 -36.50
N ALA A 867 16.48 16.31 -37.09
CA ALA A 867 17.69 16.85 -36.48
C ALA A 867 17.52 18.26 -35.90
N LEU A 868 18.12 18.51 -34.73
CA LEU A 868 18.63 19.84 -34.40
C LEU A 868 20.04 19.75 -33.77
N VAL A 869 20.99 20.24 -34.55
CA VAL A 869 22.38 20.54 -34.20
C VAL A 869 22.43 21.85 -33.40
N VAL A 870 23.11 21.90 -32.25
CA VAL A 870 23.81 23.11 -31.74
C VAL A 870 25.04 22.68 -30.90
N PRO A 871 26.19 23.40 -30.96
CA PRO A 871 27.52 22.85 -30.74
C PRO A 871 28.16 23.15 -29.38
N VAL A 872 29.25 22.42 -29.12
CA VAL A 872 30.24 22.61 -28.06
C VAL A 872 31.04 23.90 -28.26
N GLU A 873 31.16 24.73 -27.20
CA GLU A 873 32.33 25.61 -27.00
C GLU A 873 32.58 25.94 -25.51
N ASN A 874 33.76 25.49 -25.05
CA ASN A 874 34.76 26.14 -24.18
C ASN A 874 34.43 26.74 -22.78
N THR A 875 34.97 26.04 -21.77
CA THR A 875 35.89 26.49 -20.69
C THR A 875 35.74 27.89 -20.09
N GLU A 876 35.59 27.96 -18.76
CA GLU A 876 36.55 28.69 -17.91
C GLU A 876 36.54 28.20 -16.44
N LEU A 877 37.75 28.07 -15.89
CA LEU A 877 38.09 27.76 -14.51
C LEU A 877 37.81 28.96 -13.59
N LEU A 878 37.27 28.73 -12.39
CA LEU A 878 37.50 29.66 -11.27
C LEU A 878 37.79 28.91 -9.95
N THR A 879 38.88 29.39 -9.36
CA THR A 879 39.61 28.94 -8.18
C THR A 879 38.94 29.33 -6.85
N ASN A 880 39.09 28.48 -5.84
CA ASN A 880 38.90 28.77 -4.41
C ASN A 880 39.86 29.91 -3.95
N PRO A 881 39.51 30.73 -2.95
CA PRO A 881 40.03 30.45 -1.59
C PRO A 881 39.21 30.92 -0.36
N HIS A 882 39.47 30.21 0.76
CA HIS A 882 39.56 30.61 2.18
C HIS A 882 38.39 31.37 2.85
N GLN A 883 37.70 30.82 3.86
CA GLN A 883 38.10 30.54 5.27
C GLN A 883 38.36 31.81 6.11
N GLU A 884 37.44 32.16 7.02
CA GLU A 884 37.78 32.68 8.36
C GLU A 884 36.56 32.62 9.32
N SER A 885 36.78 31.94 10.43
CA SER A 885 36.05 31.99 11.70
C SER A 885 36.03 33.40 12.32
N ILE A 886 35.13 33.68 13.29
CA ILE A 886 35.47 34.32 14.59
C ILE A 886 34.23 34.46 15.53
N SER A 887 34.42 33.89 16.72
CA SER A 887 34.00 34.19 18.11
C SER A 887 32.66 34.83 18.52
N MET A 888 32.07 34.18 19.53
CA MET A 888 31.29 34.76 20.65
C MET A 888 32.05 35.84 21.44
N SER A 889 31.34 36.90 21.85
CA SER A 889 31.61 37.62 23.10
C SER A 889 30.34 38.25 23.68
N THR A 890 30.27 38.15 25.00
CA THR A 890 29.20 38.40 25.98
C THR A 890 29.00 39.86 26.40
N LEU A 891 27.85 40.09 27.08
CA LEU A 891 27.54 41.15 28.07
C LEU A 891 27.34 42.58 27.47
N GLU A 892 26.36 43.38 27.88
CA GLU A 892 25.93 43.67 29.24
C GLU A 892 24.58 44.43 29.24
N SER A 893 23.86 44.29 30.36
CA SER A 893 22.63 44.96 30.77
C SER A 893 22.74 46.47 31.00
N ASN A 894 21.65 47.21 30.78
CA ASN A 894 21.14 48.38 31.54
C ASN A 894 19.88 48.86 30.78
N GLY A 895 18.67 48.99 31.30
CA GLY A 895 18.19 49.26 32.66
C GLY A 895 17.30 50.51 32.61
N TYR A 896 16.02 50.36 33.01
CA TYR A 896 15.07 51.42 33.43
C TYR A 896 14.64 52.45 32.35
N ASP A 897 13.44 53.00 32.29
CA ASP A 897 12.32 53.13 33.23
C ASP A 897 11.09 53.66 32.48
N ASN A 898 9.93 53.42 33.08
CA ASN A 898 8.69 54.21 33.05
C ASN A 898 7.73 54.17 31.85
N ASP A 899 6.57 53.58 32.17
CA ASP A 899 5.24 54.18 32.11
C ASP A 899 4.77 54.82 30.80
N PHE A 900 3.73 54.23 30.18
CA PHE A 900 2.44 54.93 30.05
C PHE A 900 1.28 53.95 29.76
N GLU A 901 0.35 53.97 30.71
CA GLU A 901 -1.07 53.63 30.80
C GLU A 901 -1.92 53.47 29.50
N ILE A 902 -2.56 52.29 29.37
CA ILE A 902 -3.98 51.92 29.10
C ILE A 902 -4.78 52.57 27.92
N MET A 903 -5.56 51.70 27.26
CA MET A 903 -6.81 51.86 26.47
C MET A 903 -6.57 51.91 24.95
N PHE A 904 -7.04 50.98 24.12
CA PHE A 904 -8.07 49.94 24.18
C PHE A 904 -7.57 48.65 23.52
#